data_AF-A0A2A5J315-F1
#
_entry.id   AF-A0A2A5J315-F1
#
_cell.length_a   1.000
_cell.length_b   1.000
_cell.length_c   1.000
_cell.angle_alpha   90.00
_cell.angle_beta   90.00
_cell.angle_gamma   90.00
#
_symmetry.space_group_name_H-M   'P 1'
#
loop_
_entity.id
_entity.type
_entity.pdbx_description
1 polymer ?
#
loop_
_entity_poly.entity_id
_entity_poly.type
_entity_poly.pdbx_seq_one_letter_code
_entity_poly.pdbx_strand_id
1 'polypeptide(L)'
;MKILIIVALVGVCLAGLSYWVANRWLTNKGGKKSKAPKRGTDRQRLGVRYAEDGLFLIGDGMWTGVILPGNSDDFTSGTQQEFAFDRSTDFYKQLLMWVEAEQGRDASLICHELVRYQPVDTSRWEDELDRAMWDPSKMFQTLTTKKVAPHISETTPEPRRVLMIRLGTFSGPSMSDPMTLILGKADHVAEEHFRSSDLDPFRDAVDTLLGRLSASGAELVTRADLVWLTRKPLYGHFQPPTDRDYQSTRPWRAGYFDQIVDFDAHNLTDCVEITEPFPETDEPRKSYTTTLVIADGDSVLPFHYHRAWGRALRAMPFQVEVSWRYKLMTSEAWKKLAKRRIGLIKDEATDRGGAGKIDDAKFSEVLGDALDLERELDIEPTPAMIGQLRLTISCPSRKELTKAVQDVQAAFTDFTLHVPLNIQHALLREQIPGDPDPTYVGKVNLCDDTLGYDLGTRWTNLEALALARLDSSPSVGDAVEVSRNGQVLGWRGVAIGYCMENGAVVHFDPHVQVARNNGAGIGIIGASGGGKSALALMLFFWMSESGTQVVAADPKNDIERFCYYISFGPQVLDPDFANHARAGTLGTPESKFQPINREFWDETDIVDLFGGPRGMLCAWALTDTYEDGEALARAQLELLIPDRSDRDRLEQGFYAMKEHYRSAESSGESYIPTLTELSASLYEEIETLSEAAGEGNTDWSSRLPAKHELSRLQGLKSRLEGASVNPYSRLLFGQADRSVGFRSIKKRRTVITLFRFTPPDPKKPAAEWSDTEREAAAAIFTALHRINNFFGDVTESVSPHSKRRGRRPRALFIDEAYIVTSIQAGRELISRALRQGRSLNFVVVFISQQAKDIQMIEQAMTDAAETDQNQFSTVFVFMQKGTAEAKSALALLRERSDSNEGEWDALAKRLLPFTKGGDLGNGVCVMRDVDNRVSVVQVDQMLVEIANASETNATISAHAQSTPISADAMDWSINPLARDHVRSGVSTKAIAVADVDDHHSYEFDDFAELLSN
;
A
#
# COMPACT_ATOMS: atom_id res chain seq x y z
N MET A 1 11.81 -48.37 -85.49
CA MET A 1 11.21 -48.08 -84.17
C MET A 1 11.64 -49.06 -83.06
N LYS A 2 12.92 -49.47 -83.04
CA LYS A 2 13.56 -50.22 -81.93
C LYS A 2 14.93 -49.65 -81.51
N ILE A 3 15.38 -48.54 -82.14
CA ILE A 3 16.67 -47.88 -81.87
C ILE A 3 16.50 -46.60 -81.03
N LEU A 4 15.32 -45.96 -81.03
CA LEU A 4 15.05 -44.77 -80.21
C LEU A 4 14.81 -45.09 -78.72
N ILE A 5 14.45 -46.33 -78.37
CA ILE A 5 14.19 -46.76 -76.98
C ILE A 5 15.48 -47.17 -76.25
N ILE A 6 16.56 -47.51 -76.98
CA ILE A 6 17.85 -47.91 -76.38
C ILE A 6 18.72 -46.68 -76.04
N VAL A 7 18.60 -45.58 -76.78
CA VAL A 7 19.37 -44.34 -76.49
C VAL A 7 18.82 -43.58 -75.28
N ALA A 8 17.51 -43.67 -75.00
CA ALA A 8 16.90 -43.04 -73.81
C ALA A 8 17.22 -43.77 -72.49
N LEU A 9 17.48 -45.08 -72.54
CA LEU A 9 17.80 -45.89 -71.34
C LEU A 9 19.29 -45.82 -70.93
N VAL A 10 20.20 -45.56 -71.86
CA VAL A 10 21.65 -45.42 -71.57
C VAL A 10 22.00 -44.04 -70.98
N GLY A 11 21.23 -42.99 -71.30
CA GLY A 11 21.42 -41.64 -70.74
C GLY A 11 21.05 -41.53 -69.25
N VAL A 12 20.10 -42.33 -68.77
CA VAL A 12 19.62 -42.28 -67.37
C VAL A 12 20.53 -43.06 -66.40
N CYS A 13 21.28 -44.06 -66.87
CA CYS A 13 22.25 -44.78 -66.02
C CYS A 13 23.60 -44.08 -65.85
N LEU A 14 24.02 -43.22 -66.79
CA LEU A 14 25.33 -42.53 -66.72
C LEU A 14 25.32 -41.29 -65.80
N ALA A 15 24.18 -40.62 -65.60
CA ALA A 15 24.06 -39.51 -64.64
C ALA A 15 23.99 -39.98 -63.16
N GLY A 16 23.48 -41.20 -62.92
CA GLY A 16 23.38 -41.79 -61.59
C GLY A 16 24.72 -42.27 -61.00
N LEU A 17 25.69 -42.66 -61.84
CA LEU A 17 26.99 -43.15 -61.37
C LEU A 17 27.97 -42.02 -61.01
N SER A 18 27.93 -40.89 -61.72
CA SER A 18 28.79 -39.73 -61.46
C SER A 18 28.44 -38.98 -60.16
N TYR A 19 27.15 -38.93 -59.79
CA TYR A 19 26.70 -38.30 -58.54
C TYR A 19 27.08 -39.14 -57.30
N TRP A 20 27.08 -40.48 -57.42
CA TRP A 20 27.40 -41.38 -56.33
C TRP A 20 28.92 -41.50 -56.07
N VAL A 21 29.76 -41.43 -57.11
CA VAL A 21 31.22 -41.48 -56.99
C VAL A 21 31.82 -40.16 -56.47
N ALA A 22 31.24 -39.00 -56.83
CA ALA A 22 31.67 -37.71 -56.30
C ALA A 22 31.37 -37.57 -54.79
N ASN A 23 30.22 -38.10 -54.34
CA ASN A 23 29.81 -37.99 -52.92
C ASN A 23 30.58 -38.95 -51.99
N ARG A 24 31.19 -40.02 -52.54
CA ARG A 24 32.00 -40.98 -51.77
C ARG A 24 33.50 -40.64 -51.72
N TRP A 25 33.99 -39.75 -52.58
CA TRP A 25 35.38 -39.29 -52.57
C TRP A 25 35.64 -38.08 -51.65
N LEU A 26 34.59 -37.36 -51.25
CA LEU A 26 34.70 -36.25 -50.28
C LEU A 26 34.66 -36.69 -48.81
N THR A 27 34.44 -37.98 -48.52
CA THR A 27 34.25 -38.49 -47.15
C THR A 27 35.46 -39.18 -46.53
N ASN A 28 36.66 -39.16 -47.13
CA ASN A 28 37.82 -39.78 -46.49
C ASN A 28 39.18 -39.14 -46.83
N LYS A 29 39.46 -37.96 -46.26
CA LYS A 29 40.84 -37.53 -45.96
C LYS A 29 40.88 -36.83 -44.61
N GLY A 30 41.48 -37.51 -43.63
CA GLY A 30 41.82 -36.95 -42.34
C GLY A 30 42.80 -35.79 -42.48
N GLY A 31 42.34 -34.60 -42.09
CA GLY A 31 43.17 -33.42 -41.84
C GLY A 31 43.27 -33.17 -40.34
N LYS A 32 44.48 -32.92 -39.85
CA LYS A 32 44.83 -32.64 -38.45
C LYS A 32 43.85 -31.66 -37.81
N LYS A 33 43.36 -32.01 -36.60
CA LYS A 33 42.51 -31.17 -35.75
C LYS A 33 43.24 -29.88 -35.36
N SER A 34 43.00 -28.80 -36.10
CA SER A 34 42.93 -27.48 -35.49
C SER A 34 41.73 -27.49 -34.55
N LYS A 35 41.88 -26.99 -33.32
CA LYS A 35 40.76 -26.88 -32.36
C LYS A 35 39.69 -25.98 -32.98
N ALA A 36 38.60 -26.60 -33.45
CA ALA A 36 37.41 -25.89 -33.88
C ALA A 36 36.76 -25.21 -32.67
N PRO A 37 36.18 -24.00 -32.83
CA PRO A 37 35.41 -23.35 -31.79
C PRO A 37 34.21 -24.23 -31.41
N LYS A 38 33.85 -24.25 -30.12
CA LYS A 38 32.75 -25.04 -29.55
C LYS A 38 31.47 -24.84 -30.39
N ARG A 39 30.84 -25.94 -30.81
CA ARG A 39 29.58 -25.96 -31.57
C ARG A 39 28.42 -25.47 -30.68
N GLY A 40 27.50 -24.69 -31.27
CA GLY A 40 26.27 -24.19 -30.63
C GLY A 40 25.19 -25.26 -30.43
N THR A 41 25.50 -26.34 -29.70
CA THR A 41 24.57 -27.45 -29.43
C THR A 41 23.79 -27.35 -28.11
N ASP A 42 23.99 -26.32 -27.29
CA ASP A 42 23.36 -26.23 -25.96
C ASP A 42 22.39 -25.04 -25.78
N ARG A 43 22.11 -24.25 -26.83
CA ARG A 43 21.12 -23.16 -26.73
C ARG A 43 19.70 -23.73 -26.79
N GLN A 44 19.06 -23.86 -25.62
CA GLN A 44 17.67 -24.26 -25.48
C GLN A 44 16.78 -23.01 -25.47
N ARG A 45 15.66 -23.06 -26.20
CA ARG A 45 14.71 -21.95 -26.34
C ARG A 45 13.44 -22.24 -25.58
N LEU A 46 12.72 -21.19 -25.21
CA LEU A 46 11.38 -21.36 -24.66
C LEU A 46 10.38 -21.63 -25.80
N GLY A 47 9.40 -22.51 -25.53
CA GLY A 47 8.35 -22.85 -26.49
C GLY A 47 7.28 -21.78 -26.68
N VAL A 48 7.50 -20.53 -26.24
CA VAL A 48 6.52 -19.44 -26.31
C VAL A 48 6.46 -18.92 -27.75
N ARG A 49 5.27 -18.97 -28.36
CA ARG A 49 5.07 -18.58 -29.76
C ARG A 49 4.33 -17.26 -29.92
N TYR A 50 3.49 -16.90 -28.94
CA TYR A 50 2.67 -15.70 -28.94
C TYR A 50 2.35 -15.25 -27.50
N ALA A 51 2.34 -13.94 -27.24
CA ALA A 51 1.80 -13.40 -26.00
C ALA A 51 1.21 -11.98 -26.19
N GLU A 52 0.04 -11.76 -25.62
CA GLU A 52 -0.59 -10.47 -25.39
C GLU A 52 -1.04 -10.39 -23.91
N ASP A 53 -1.54 -9.24 -23.47
CA ASP A 53 -1.98 -9.11 -22.08
C ASP A 53 -3.17 -10.04 -21.83
N GLY A 54 -3.06 -10.93 -20.85
CA GLY A 54 -4.08 -11.93 -20.52
C GLY A 54 -4.11 -13.20 -21.38
N LEU A 55 -3.37 -13.30 -22.49
CA LEU A 55 -3.42 -14.47 -23.39
C LEU A 55 -2.04 -14.82 -23.96
N PHE A 56 -1.63 -16.08 -23.86
CA PHE A 56 -0.35 -16.54 -24.41
C PHE A 56 -0.40 -17.99 -24.91
N LEU A 57 0.43 -18.27 -25.91
CA LEU A 57 0.55 -19.55 -26.60
C LEU A 57 1.96 -20.13 -26.37
N ILE A 58 1.99 -21.35 -25.83
CA ILE A 58 3.22 -22.11 -25.59
C ILE A 58 3.06 -23.52 -26.14
N GLY A 59 3.97 -23.93 -27.03
CA GLY A 59 3.75 -25.12 -27.85
C GLY A 59 2.44 -24.99 -28.62
N ASP A 60 1.48 -25.87 -28.35
CA ASP A 60 0.13 -25.78 -28.87
C ASP A 60 -0.92 -25.46 -27.77
N GLY A 61 -0.50 -25.26 -26.52
CA GLY A 61 -1.38 -24.93 -25.41
C GLY A 61 -1.68 -23.43 -25.36
N MET A 62 -2.97 -23.08 -25.39
CA MET A 62 -3.42 -21.72 -25.15
C MET A 62 -3.71 -21.51 -23.66
N TRP A 63 -3.14 -20.46 -23.09
CA TRP A 63 -3.21 -20.17 -21.67
C TRP A 63 -3.63 -18.73 -21.41
N THR A 64 -4.30 -18.54 -20.28
CA THR A 64 -4.53 -17.24 -19.66
C THR A 64 -4.01 -17.27 -18.23
N GLY A 65 -3.82 -16.10 -17.62
CA GLY A 65 -3.38 -15.98 -16.24
C GLY A 65 -4.15 -14.89 -15.52
N VAL A 66 -4.50 -15.15 -14.26
CA VAL A 66 -5.08 -14.15 -13.36
C VAL A 66 -4.26 -14.03 -12.08
N ILE A 67 -4.05 -12.80 -11.63
CA ILE A 67 -3.48 -12.46 -10.33
C ILE A 67 -4.63 -12.45 -9.33
N LEU A 68 -4.48 -13.23 -8.25
CA LEU A 68 -5.49 -13.37 -7.21
C LEU A 68 -5.17 -12.45 -6.03
N PRO A 69 -6.17 -11.74 -5.48
CA PRO A 69 -5.93 -10.83 -4.37
C PRO A 69 -5.62 -11.60 -3.08
N GLY A 70 -4.83 -10.96 -2.21
CA GLY A 70 -4.61 -11.43 -0.85
C GLY A 70 -5.71 -10.98 0.10
N ASN A 71 -5.93 -11.74 1.17
CA ASN A 71 -6.83 -11.43 2.26
C ASN A 71 -6.03 -11.34 3.56
N SER A 72 -6.23 -10.26 4.32
CA SER A 72 -5.60 -10.11 5.63
C SER A 72 -6.31 -10.97 6.66
N ASP A 73 -5.58 -11.82 7.33
CA ASP A 73 -6.09 -12.63 8.42
C ASP A 73 -5.70 -12.12 9.81
N ASP A 74 -4.96 -11.02 9.86
CA ASP A 74 -4.60 -10.38 11.11
C ASP A 74 -5.85 -9.82 11.82
N PHE A 75 -5.90 -10.04 13.13
CA PHE A 75 -7.01 -9.67 14.00
C PHE A 75 -8.38 -10.23 13.56
N THR A 76 -8.44 -11.34 12.82
CA THR A 76 -9.71 -12.00 12.44
C THR A 76 -10.21 -12.96 13.51
N SER A 77 -11.53 -13.05 13.66
CA SER A 77 -12.16 -14.08 14.49
C SER A 77 -12.22 -15.44 13.78
N GLY A 78 -12.46 -16.52 14.51
CA GLY A 78 -12.63 -17.86 13.97
C GLY A 78 -13.76 -17.93 12.93
N THR A 79 -14.89 -17.28 13.21
CA THR A 79 -16.00 -17.18 12.25
C THR A 79 -15.59 -16.47 10.96
N GLN A 80 -14.83 -15.38 11.06
CA GLN A 80 -14.32 -14.64 9.89
C GLN A 80 -13.31 -15.47 9.08
N GLN A 81 -12.53 -16.32 9.77
CA GLN A 81 -11.60 -17.24 9.14
C GLN A 81 -12.32 -18.34 8.36
N GLU A 82 -13.42 -18.88 8.90
CA GLU A 82 -14.31 -19.82 8.21
C GLU A 82 -14.93 -19.18 6.96
N PHE A 83 -15.47 -17.96 7.06
CA PHE A 83 -16.00 -17.24 5.90
C PHE A 83 -14.94 -17.00 4.81
N ALA A 84 -13.69 -16.74 5.19
CA ALA A 84 -12.62 -16.58 4.23
C ALA A 84 -12.25 -17.91 3.54
N PHE A 85 -12.32 -19.03 4.26
CA PHE A 85 -12.16 -20.37 3.67
C PHE A 85 -13.29 -20.67 2.67
N ASP A 86 -14.54 -20.39 3.03
CA ASP A 86 -15.70 -20.60 2.15
C ASP A 86 -15.59 -19.75 0.89
N ARG A 87 -15.18 -18.47 1.02
CA ARG A 87 -14.95 -17.58 -0.13
C ARG A 87 -13.89 -18.14 -1.10
N SER A 88 -12.79 -18.68 -0.58
CA SER A 88 -11.76 -19.31 -1.42
C SER A 88 -12.29 -20.57 -2.10
N THR A 89 -13.14 -21.35 -1.43
CA THR A 89 -13.76 -22.55 -2.01
C THR A 89 -14.75 -22.17 -3.12
N ASP A 90 -15.56 -21.14 -2.89
CA ASP A 90 -16.53 -20.63 -3.86
C ASP A 90 -15.87 -20.08 -5.13
N PHE A 91 -14.68 -19.48 -5.02
CA PHE A 91 -13.88 -19.08 -6.18
C PHE A 91 -13.62 -20.26 -7.14
N TYR A 92 -13.18 -21.41 -6.62
CA TYR A 92 -12.93 -22.60 -7.45
C TYR A 92 -14.21 -23.23 -7.99
N LYS A 93 -15.31 -23.17 -7.23
CA LYS A 93 -16.63 -23.59 -7.73
C LYS A 93 -17.09 -22.71 -8.90
N GLN A 94 -16.91 -21.38 -8.82
CA GLN A 94 -17.24 -20.47 -9.91
C GLN A 94 -16.41 -20.74 -11.17
N LEU A 95 -15.13 -21.07 -11.00
CA LEU A 95 -14.25 -21.48 -12.09
C LEU A 95 -14.76 -22.76 -12.77
N LEU A 96 -15.14 -23.78 -12.00
CA LEU A 96 -15.75 -25.01 -12.55
C LEU A 96 -17.09 -24.74 -13.24
N MET A 97 -17.95 -23.89 -12.67
CA MET A 97 -19.21 -23.50 -13.30
C MET A 97 -19.02 -22.77 -14.62
N TRP A 98 -17.93 -22.02 -14.77
CA TRP A 98 -17.56 -21.42 -16.06
C TRP A 98 -17.15 -22.50 -17.06
N VAL A 99 -16.26 -23.42 -16.67
CA VAL A 99 -15.81 -24.52 -17.53
C VAL A 99 -16.96 -25.43 -17.95
N GLU A 100 -17.88 -25.75 -17.03
CA GLU A 100 -19.06 -26.54 -17.31
C GLU A 100 -20.00 -25.86 -18.32
N ALA A 101 -20.11 -24.53 -18.29
CA ALA A 101 -20.88 -23.78 -19.27
C ALA A 101 -20.23 -23.82 -20.68
N GLU A 102 -18.90 -23.79 -20.75
CA GLU A 102 -18.14 -23.81 -22.00
C GLU A 102 -18.02 -25.21 -22.61
N GLN A 103 -17.80 -26.24 -21.78
CA GLN A 103 -17.43 -27.60 -22.20
C GLN A 103 -18.49 -28.68 -21.89
N GLY A 104 -19.55 -28.33 -21.16
CA GLY A 104 -20.62 -29.25 -20.73
C GLY A 104 -20.36 -29.95 -19.39
N ARG A 105 -21.24 -30.89 -19.00
CA ARG A 105 -21.22 -31.51 -17.67
C ARG A 105 -20.00 -32.39 -17.37
N ASP A 106 -19.41 -33.02 -18.38
CA ASP A 106 -18.22 -33.89 -18.27
C ASP A 106 -16.95 -33.09 -18.61
N ALA A 107 -16.74 -31.98 -17.89
CA ALA A 107 -15.67 -31.05 -18.17
C ALA A 107 -14.55 -31.07 -17.13
N SER A 108 -13.37 -30.61 -17.55
CA SER A 108 -12.21 -30.49 -16.69
C SER A 108 -11.30 -29.36 -17.12
N LEU A 109 -10.57 -28.79 -16.17
CA LEU A 109 -9.71 -27.64 -16.39
C LEU A 109 -8.31 -27.90 -15.84
N ILE A 110 -7.29 -27.64 -16.65
CA ILE A 110 -5.90 -27.73 -16.20
C ILE A 110 -5.47 -26.34 -15.74
N CYS A 111 -4.96 -26.28 -14.52
CA CYS A 111 -4.51 -25.08 -13.85
C CYS A 111 -3.07 -25.24 -13.36
N HIS A 112 -2.36 -24.13 -13.30
CA HIS A 112 -1.05 -24.02 -12.66
C HIS A 112 -1.06 -22.81 -11.74
N GLU A 113 -1.23 -23.07 -10.45
CA GLU A 113 -1.22 -22.04 -9.41
C GLU A 113 0.20 -21.82 -8.91
N LEU A 114 0.58 -20.54 -8.86
CA LEU A 114 1.93 -20.06 -8.59
C LEU A 114 1.89 -19.07 -7.44
N VAL A 115 2.76 -19.25 -6.45
CA VAL A 115 3.11 -18.20 -5.48
C VAL A 115 4.57 -17.86 -5.67
N ARG A 116 4.85 -16.61 -6.03
CA ARG A 116 6.19 -16.07 -6.29
C ARG A 116 6.37 -14.76 -5.55
N TYR A 117 7.59 -14.44 -5.13
CA TYR A 117 7.83 -13.24 -4.33
C TYR A 117 8.43 -12.14 -5.22
N GLN A 118 7.70 -11.05 -5.38
CA GLN A 118 8.05 -9.94 -6.27
C GLN A 118 8.52 -8.72 -5.47
N PRO A 119 9.69 -8.13 -5.76
CA PRO A 119 10.10 -6.88 -5.14
C PRO A 119 9.17 -5.75 -5.58
N VAL A 120 9.25 -4.62 -4.88
CA VAL A 120 8.47 -3.43 -5.23
C VAL A 120 8.86 -2.96 -6.63
N ASP A 121 7.88 -2.84 -7.53
CA ASP A 121 8.06 -2.21 -8.84
C ASP A 121 8.10 -0.69 -8.63
N THR A 122 9.30 -0.18 -8.32
CA THR A 122 9.53 1.24 -8.02
C THR A 122 9.24 2.12 -9.22
N SER A 123 9.53 1.65 -10.44
CA SER A 123 9.22 2.38 -11.67
C SER A 123 7.72 2.63 -11.81
N ARG A 124 6.90 1.59 -11.58
CA ARG A 124 5.44 1.71 -11.57
C ARG A 124 4.94 2.59 -10.43
N TRP A 125 5.52 2.45 -9.24
CA TRP A 125 5.14 3.25 -8.08
C TRP A 125 5.41 4.74 -8.31
N GLU A 126 6.58 5.10 -8.83
CA GLU A 126 6.93 6.49 -9.15
C GLU A 126 5.98 7.07 -10.19
N ASP A 127 5.68 6.32 -11.26
CA ASP A 127 4.72 6.69 -12.30
C ASP A 127 3.30 6.92 -11.75
N GLU A 128 2.85 6.04 -10.84
CA GLU A 128 1.54 6.15 -10.18
C GLU A 128 1.48 7.37 -9.26
N LEU A 129 2.52 7.57 -8.45
CA LEU A 129 2.63 8.69 -7.52
C LEU A 129 2.69 10.01 -8.27
N ASP A 130 3.60 10.15 -9.24
CA ASP A 130 3.80 11.39 -10.03
C ASP A 130 2.51 11.86 -10.70
N ARG A 131 1.72 10.94 -11.26
CA ARG A 131 0.43 11.25 -11.90
C ARG A 131 -0.64 11.72 -10.92
N ALA A 132 -0.53 11.38 -9.65
CA ALA A 132 -1.48 11.73 -8.60
C ALA A 132 -1.16 13.06 -7.92
N MET A 133 0.12 13.46 -7.87
CA MET A 133 0.54 14.68 -7.17
C MET A 133 0.01 15.95 -7.83
N TRP A 134 -0.47 16.89 -7.02
CA TRP A 134 -1.06 18.14 -7.54
C TRP A 134 -0.01 19.15 -7.97
N ASP A 135 0.98 19.36 -7.11
CA ASP A 135 2.06 20.34 -7.27
C ASP A 135 3.23 19.89 -6.39
N PRO A 136 3.94 18.79 -6.72
CA PRO A 136 5.02 18.28 -5.88
C PRO A 136 6.20 19.26 -5.85
N SER A 137 6.77 19.52 -4.66
CA SER A 137 7.95 20.36 -4.50
C SER A 137 9.20 19.71 -5.10
N LYS A 138 10.26 20.50 -5.31
CA LYS A 138 11.55 19.93 -5.76
C LYS A 138 12.13 18.97 -4.73
N MET A 139 11.96 19.28 -3.45
CA MET A 139 12.36 18.42 -2.33
C MET A 139 11.62 17.08 -2.39
N PHE A 140 10.29 17.10 -2.57
CA PHE A 140 9.47 15.89 -2.70
C PHE A 140 9.99 14.98 -3.80
N GLN A 141 10.11 15.49 -5.03
CA GLN A 141 10.54 14.71 -6.19
C GLN A 141 11.94 14.11 -6.00
N THR A 142 12.85 14.88 -5.39
CA THR A 142 14.21 14.42 -5.12
C THR A 142 14.22 13.31 -4.08
N LEU A 143 13.50 13.48 -2.96
CA LEU A 143 13.41 12.48 -1.92
C LEU A 143 12.74 11.20 -2.43
N THR A 144 11.62 11.29 -3.14
CA THR A 144 10.92 10.10 -3.64
C THR A 144 11.77 9.31 -4.63
N THR A 145 12.33 9.97 -5.64
CA THR A 145 13.06 9.27 -6.73
C THR A 145 14.50 8.89 -6.37
N LYS A 146 15.21 9.71 -5.59
CA LYS A 146 16.65 9.49 -5.32
C LYS A 146 16.94 8.86 -3.97
N LYS A 147 15.97 8.84 -3.05
CA LYS A 147 16.14 8.29 -1.70
C LYS A 147 15.16 7.16 -1.43
N VAL A 148 13.86 7.44 -1.48
CA VAL A 148 12.81 6.47 -1.11
C VAL A 148 12.73 5.33 -2.11
N ALA A 149 12.72 5.58 -3.42
CA ALA A 149 12.61 4.53 -4.44
C ALA A 149 13.73 3.48 -4.32
N PRO A 150 15.03 3.86 -4.28
CA PRO A 150 16.10 2.88 -4.06
C PRO A 150 15.94 2.13 -2.73
N HIS A 151 15.55 2.83 -1.66
CA HIS A 151 15.40 2.21 -0.35
C HIS A 151 14.29 1.16 -0.29
N ILE A 152 13.13 1.43 -0.89
CA ILE A 152 12.01 0.50 -0.92
C ILE A 152 12.20 -0.63 -1.94
N SER A 153 13.05 -0.45 -2.97
CA SER A 153 13.40 -1.54 -3.90
C SER A 153 14.08 -2.73 -3.20
N GLU A 154 14.72 -2.47 -2.06
CA GLU A 154 15.42 -3.46 -1.23
C GLU A 154 14.53 -4.08 -0.14
N THR A 155 13.22 -3.79 -0.07
CA THR A 155 12.34 -4.35 0.98
C THR A 155 12.08 -5.84 0.77
N THR A 156 11.35 -6.48 1.70
CA THR A 156 10.91 -7.86 1.49
C THR A 156 10.06 -7.96 0.23
N PRO A 157 10.39 -8.85 -0.71
CA PRO A 157 9.53 -9.12 -1.85
C PRO A 157 8.17 -9.69 -1.42
N GLU A 158 7.09 -9.20 -2.02
CA GLU A 158 5.72 -9.56 -1.65
C GLU A 158 5.24 -10.84 -2.36
N PRO A 159 4.48 -11.72 -1.68
CA PRO A 159 3.90 -12.89 -2.33
C PRO A 159 2.83 -12.49 -3.35
N ARG A 160 3.06 -12.87 -4.60
CA ARG A 160 2.12 -12.79 -5.72
C ARG A 160 1.52 -14.17 -5.98
N ARG A 161 0.21 -14.29 -5.76
CA ARG A 161 -0.57 -15.48 -6.09
C ARG A 161 -1.13 -15.34 -7.50
N VAL A 162 -0.75 -16.25 -8.39
CA VAL A 162 -1.14 -16.24 -9.80
C VAL A 162 -1.73 -17.60 -10.16
N LEU A 163 -2.89 -17.59 -10.80
CA LEU A 163 -3.54 -18.78 -11.33
C LEU A 163 -3.46 -18.77 -12.86
N MET A 164 -2.66 -19.68 -13.41
CA MET A 164 -2.59 -19.91 -14.85
C MET A 164 -3.63 -20.96 -15.24
N ILE A 165 -4.38 -20.70 -16.31
CA ILE A 165 -5.50 -21.53 -16.76
C ILE A 165 -5.28 -21.90 -18.21
N ARG A 166 -5.30 -23.21 -18.50
CA ARG A 166 -5.20 -23.72 -19.87
C ARG A 166 -6.58 -23.68 -20.53
N LEU A 167 -6.76 -22.79 -21.51
CA LEU A 167 -8.02 -22.61 -22.23
C LEU A 167 -8.28 -23.72 -23.24
N GLY A 168 -7.22 -24.33 -23.79
CA GLY A 168 -7.35 -25.40 -24.76
C GLY A 168 -6.10 -25.59 -25.60
N THR A 169 -6.25 -26.29 -26.73
CA THR A 169 -5.19 -26.49 -27.71
C THR A 169 -5.46 -25.64 -28.95
N PHE A 170 -4.48 -24.84 -29.36
CA PHE A 170 -4.53 -24.04 -30.57
C PHE A 170 -4.13 -24.88 -31.79
N SER A 171 -5.00 -24.91 -32.80
CA SER A 171 -4.77 -25.65 -34.06
C SER A 171 -4.84 -24.77 -35.31
N GLY A 172 -4.87 -23.45 -35.15
CA GLY A 172 -4.93 -22.50 -36.26
C GLY A 172 -3.63 -22.49 -37.08
N PRO A 173 -3.69 -22.14 -38.38
CA PRO A 173 -2.49 -22.00 -39.20
C PRO A 173 -1.65 -20.80 -38.75
N SER A 174 -0.33 -20.97 -38.72
CA SER A 174 0.61 -19.86 -38.54
C SER A 174 1.44 -19.61 -39.81
N MET A 175 1.91 -18.37 -39.98
CA MET A 175 2.85 -18.01 -41.05
C MET A 175 4.15 -17.49 -40.43
N SER A 176 5.28 -18.10 -40.80
CA SER A 176 6.59 -17.57 -40.41
C SER A 176 6.85 -16.23 -41.10
N ASP A 177 7.35 -15.27 -40.34
CA ASP A 177 7.76 -13.96 -40.81
C ASP A 177 8.97 -14.09 -41.75
N PRO A 178 8.85 -13.68 -43.02
CA PRO A 178 9.92 -13.88 -44.00
C PRO A 178 11.23 -13.17 -43.64
N MET A 179 11.15 -12.02 -42.96
CA MET A 179 12.31 -11.20 -42.62
C MET A 179 13.14 -11.84 -41.49
N THR A 180 12.49 -12.26 -40.41
CA THR A 180 13.16 -12.96 -39.31
C THR A 180 13.63 -14.35 -39.70
N LEU A 181 12.96 -15.03 -40.63
CA LEU A 181 13.46 -16.29 -41.19
C LEU A 181 14.80 -16.13 -41.94
N ILE A 182 15.02 -14.95 -42.55
CA ILE A 182 16.29 -14.60 -43.20
C ILE A 182 17.34 -14.14 -42.17
N LEU A 183 16.96 -13.25 -41.25
CA LEU A 183 17.86 -12.66 -40.25
C LEU A 183 18.29 -13.67 -39.17
N GLY A 184 17.36 -14.53 -38.72
CA GLY A 184 17.53 -15.54 -37.67
C GLY A 184 18.07 -16.88 -38.18
N LYS A 185 18.61 -16.95 -39.40
CA LYS A 185 19.10 -18.20 -40.00
C LYS A 185 20.22 -18.88 -39.22
N ALA A 186 21.00 -18.11 -38.44
CA ALA A 186 22.03 -18.63 -37.53
C ALA A 186 21.45 -19.22 -36.24
N ASP A 187 20.25 -18.78 -35.86
CA ASP A 187 19.59 -19.05 -34.58
C ASP A 187 18.38 -20.00 -34.73
N HIS A 188 17.96 -20.30 -35.96
CA HIS A 188 16.79 -21.13 -36.30
C HIS A 188 15.45 -20.62 -35.75
N VAL A 189 15.31 -19.31 -35.52
CA VAL A 189 14.04 -18.68 -35.12
C VAL A 189 13.46 -17.91 -36.28
N ALA A 190 12.17 -18.13 -36.53
CA ALA A 190 11.36 -17.24 -37.34
C ALA A 190 10.13 -16.86 -36.52
N GLU A 191 9.82 -15.57 -36.49
CA GLU A 191 8.65 -15.10 -35.75
C GLU A 191 7.37 -15.59 -36.41
N GLU A 192 6.38 -16.01 -35.64
CA GLU A 192 5.11 -16.51 -36.18
C GLU A 192 4.05 -15.41 -36.25
N HIS A 193 3.26 -15.42 -37.32
CA HIS A 193 2.05 -14.62 -37.46
C HIS A 193 0.82 -15.51 -37.32
N PHE A 194 -0.08 -15.11 -36.44
CA PHE A 194 -1.37 -15.75 -36.20
C PHE A 194 -2.49 -14.87 -36.74
N ARG A 195 -3.57 -15.49 -37.22
CA ARG A 195 -4.76 -14.74 -37.65
C ARG A 195 -5.57 -14.35 -36.42
N SER A 196 -6.07 -13.12 -36.38
CA SER A 196 -6.92 -12.65 -35.27
C SER A 196 -8.14 -13.55 -35.09
N SER A 197 -8.81 -13.93 -36.18
CA SER A 197 -10.00 -14.80 -36.15
C SER A 197 -9.81 -16.14 -35.47
N ASP A 198 -8.57 -16.66 -35.46
CA ASP A 198 -8.25 -17.94 -34.84
C ASP A 198 -7.94 -17.78 -33.34
N LEU A 199 -7.62 -16.56 -32.90
CA LEU A 199 -7.39 -16.19 -31.49
C LEU A 199 -8.66 -15.67 -30.81
N ASP A 200 -9.59 -15.08 -31.57
CA ASP A 200 -10.82 -14.45 -31.05
C ASP A 200 -11.66 -15.37 -30.14
N PRO A 201 -11.85 -16.68 -30.43
CA PRO A 201 -12.56 -17.57 -29.51
C PRO A 201 -11.92 -17.68 -28.12
N PHE A 202 -10.58 -17.59 -28.05
CA PHE A 202 -9.86 -17.61 -26.78
C PHE A 202 -9.94 -16.26 -26.07
N ARG A 203 -9.99 -15.15 -26.80
CA ARG A 203 -10.22 -13.81 -26.23
C ARG A 203 -11.61 -13.71 -25.61
N ASP A 204 -12.63 -14.19 -26.31
CA ASP A 204 -14.01 -14.23 -25.81
C ASP A 204 -14.11 -15.08 -24.52
N ALA A 205 -13.37 -16.19 -24.48
CA ALA A 205 -13.26 -17.04 -23.29
C ALA A 205 -12.58 -16.31 -22.11
N VAL A 206 -11.49 -15.56 -22.37
CA VAL A 206 -10.81 -14.72 -21.36
C VAL A 206 -11.74 -13.62 -20.84
N ASP A 207 -12.46 -12.93 -21.71
CA ASP A 207 -13.38 -11.86 -21.31
C ASP A 207 -14.53 -12.40 -20.45
N THR A 208 -15.10 -13.55 -20.82
CA THR A 208 -16.15 -14.22 -20.04
C THR A 208 -15.63 -14.70 -18.69
N LEU A 209 -14.42 -15.25 -18.65
CA LEU A 209 -13.75 -15.68 -17.42
C LEU A 209 -13.49 -14.48 -16.50
N LEU A 210 -12.90 -13.42 -17.01
CA LEU A 210 -12.61 -12.20 -16.25
C LEU A 210 -13.90 -11.54 -15.75
N GLY A 211 -14.95 -11.52 -16.56
CA GLY A 211 -16.27 -11.04 -16.15
C GLY A 211 -16.82 -11.75 -14.91
N ARG A 212 -16.50 -13.04 -14.74
CA ARG A 212 -16.86 -13.82 -13.54
C ARG A 212 -15.89 -13.61 -12.38
N LEU A 213 -14.59 -13.71 -12.64
CA LEU A 213 -13.56 -13.67 -11.59
C LEU A 213 -13.27 -12.26 -11.06
N SER A 214 -13.56 -11.21 -11.82
CA SER A 214 -13.39 -9.81 -11.38
C SER A 214 -14.24 -9.48 -10.14
N ALA A 215 -15.36 -10.18 -9.92
CA ALA A 215 -16.14 -10.05 -8.68
C ALA A 215 -15.36 -10.49 -7.43
N SER A 216 -14.37 -11.36 -7.59
CA SER A 216 -13.46 -11.80 -6.52
C SER A 216 -12.19 -10.96 -6.44
N GLY A 217 -12.07 -9.87 -7.21
CA GLY A 217 -10.91 -8.99 -7.24
C GLY A 217 -9.72 -9.51 -8.06
N ALA A 218 -9.93 -10.49 -8.94
CA ALA A 218 -8.87 -11.03 -9.79
C ALA A 218 -8.53 -10.08 -10.96
N GLU A 219 -7.24 -9.93 -11.25
CA GLU A 219 -6.71 -9.11 -12.35
C GLU A 219 -6.07 -9.99 -13.43
N LEU A 220 -6.06 -9.56 -14.70
CA LEU A 220 -5.33 -10.29 -15.75
C LEU A 220 -3.82 -10.13 -15.59
N VAL A 221 -3.10 -11.22 -15.83
CA VAL A 221 -1.63 -11.22 -15.98
C VAL A 221 -1.26 -10.40 -17.21
N THR A 222 -0.45 -9.36 -17.02
CA THR A 222 0.12 -8.61 -18.13
C THR A 222 1.31 -9.35 -18.73
N ARG A 223 1.76 -8.93 -19.91
CA ARG A 223 2.99 -9.46 -20.50
C ARG A 223 4.23 -9.24 -19.62
N ALA A 224 4.29 -8.13 -18.89
CA ALA A 224 5.38 -7.87 -17.94
C ALA A 224 5.36 -8.89 -16.79
N ASP A 225 4.17 -9.20 -16.27
CA ASP A 225 3.99 -10.23 -15.25
C ASP A 225 4.40 -11.60 -15.78
N LEU A 226 4.02 -11.96 -17.01
CA LEU A 226 4.42 -13.23 -17.64
C LEU A 226 5.94 -13.36 -17.79
N VAL A 227 6.62 -12.29 -18.21
CA VAL A 227 8.09 -12.26 -18.28
C VAL A 227 8.71 -12.45 -16.90
N TRP A 228 8.21 -11.73 -15.90
CA TRP A 228 8.70 -11.86 -14.54
C TRP A 228 8.47 -13.27 -13.99
N LEU A 229 7.28 -13.85 -14.16
CA LEU A 229 6.94 -15.22 -13.76
C LEU A 229 7.84 -16.27 -14.43
N THR A 230 8.24 -16.02 -15.68
CA THR A 230 9.15 -16.89 -16.42
C THR A 230 10.59 -16.77 -15.91
N ARG A 231 11.05 -15.54 -15.63
CA ARG A 231 12.41 -15.26 -15.14
C ARG A 231 12.62 -15.71 -13.69
N LYS A 232 11.67 -15.41 -12.79
CA LYS A 232 11.84 -15.60 -11.35
C LYS A 232 12.40 -16.98 -10.93
N PRO A 233 11.87 -18.13 -11.41
CA PRO A 233 12.44 -19.43 -11.03
C PRO A 233 13.88 -19.61 -11.51
N LEU A 234 14.26 -18.97 -12.62
CA LEU A 234 15.60 -19.08 -13.23
C LEU A 234 16.65 -18.17 -12.57
N TYR A 235 16.23 -17.26 -11.69
CA TYR A 235 17.11 -16.41 -10.89
C TYR A 235 17.39 -17.00 -9.50
N GLY A 236 16.72 -18.08 -9.11
CA GLY A 236 16.87 -18.67 -7.78
C GLY A 236 16.53 -17.66 -6.67
N HIS A 237 17.48 -17.39 -5.77
CA HIS A 237 17.30 -16.43 -4.67
C HIS A 237 17.56 -14.97 -5.08
N PHE A 238 18.13 -14.74 -6.26
CA PHE A 238 18.28 -13.40 -6.83
C PHE A 238 16.91 -12.86 -7.28
N GLN A 239 16.80 -11.54 -7.41
CA GLN A 239 15.58 -10.90 -7.91
C GLN A 239 15.78 -10.48 -9.36
N PRO A 240 14.94 -10.93 -10.29
CA PRO A 240 15.01 -10.47 -11.67
C PRO A 240 14.65 -8.98 -11.75
N PRO A 241 15.23 -8.22 -12.69
CA PRO A 241 14.85 -6.83 -12.93
C PRO A 241 13.34 -6.72 -13.17
N THR A 242 12.70 -5.77 -12.48
CA THR A 242 11.28 -5.43 -12.62
C THR A 242 11.02 -4.36 -13.67
N ASP A 243 12.07 -3.69 -14.15
CA ASP A 243 11.98 -2.60 -15.12
C ASP A 243 11.31 -2.99 -16.45
N ARG A 244 10.47 -2.10 -16.96
CA ARG A 244 9.63 -2.30 -18.14
C ARG A 244 10.23 -1.65 -19.38
N ASP A 245 11.29 -2.20 -19.96
CA ASP A 245 11.83 -1.65 -21.22
C ASP A 245 11.13 -2.22 -22.47
N TYR A 246 9.80 -2.20 -22.46
CA TYR A 246 9.00 -2.99 -23.38
C TYR A 246 7.84 -2.20 -24.02
N GLN A 247 7.72 -2.24 -25.35
CA GLN A 247 6.65 -1.54 -26.08
C GLN A 247 5.30 -2.25 -25.90
N SER A 248 4.34 -1.60 -25.24
CA SER A 248 2.99 -2.13 -24.97
C SER A 248 2.09 -2.26 -26.20
N THR A 249 2.49 -1.73 -27.36
CA THR A 249 1.59 -1.55 -28.50
C THR A 249 1.45 -2.74 -29.45
N ARG A 250 2.27 -3.80 -29.32
CA ARG A 250 2.24 -4.99 -30.21
C ARG A 250 2.37 -6.30 -29.45
N PRO A 251 1.67 -7.38 -29.86
CA PRO A 251 1.88 -8.72 -29.31
C PRO A 251 3.34 -9.17 -29.42
N TRP A 252 3.80 -9.90 -28.42
CA TRP A 252 5.15 -10.46 -28.38
C TRP A 252 5.17 -11.84 -29.01
N ARG A 253 6.35 -12.21 -29.51
CA ARG A 253 6.57 -13.45 -30.26
C ARG A 253 7.88 -14.11 -29.79
N ALA A 254 8.18 -15.28 -30.34
CA ALA A 254 9.23 -16.18 -29.86
C ALA A 254 10.60 -15.49 -29.65
N GLY A 255 11.05 -14.67 -30.61
CA GLY A 255 12.37 -14.06 -30.56
C GLY A 255 12.57 -13.07 -29.42
N TYR A 256 11.47 -12.55 -28.87
CA TYR A 256 11.50 -11.65 -27.72
C TYR A 256 11.72 -12.39 -26.40
N PHE A 257 11.00 -13.50 -26.17
CA PHE A 257 11.16 -14.28 -24.93
C PHE A 257 12.54 -14.95 -24.84
N ASP A 258 13.12 -15.33 -25.98
CA ASP A 258 14.49 -15.89 -26.02
C ASP A 258 15.56 -14.87 -25.63
N GLN A 259 15.35 -13.57 -25.83
CA GLN A 259 16.28 -12.52 -25.37
C GLN A 259 16.16 -12.28 -23.86
N ILE A 260 15.00 -12.58 -23.30
CA ILE A 260 14.63 -12.30 -21.92
C ILE A 260 15.00 -13.46 -21.00
N VAL A 261 15.14 -14.67 -21.56
CA VAL A 261 15.42 -15.91 -20.83
C VAL A 261 16.77 -16.45 -21.25
N ASP A 262 17.80 -15.89 -20.64
CA ASP A 262 19.19 -16.35 -20.72
C ASP A 262 19.67 -16.63 -19.29
N PHE A 263 20.03 -17.88 -19.00
CA PHE A 263 20.57 -18.28 -17.69
C PHE A 263 21.50 -19.48 -17.86
N ASP A 264 22.47 -19.59 -16.94
CA ASP A 264 23.38 -20.73 -16.84
C ASP A 264 23.19 -21.45 -15.51
N ALA A 265 23.13 -22.77 -15.55
CA ALA A 265 22.92 -23.59 -14.37
C ALA A 265 23.59 -24.96 -14.46
N HIS A 266 24.07 -25.44 -13.32
CA HIS A 266 24.66 -26.76 -13.16
C HIS A 266 23.74 -27.68 -12.35
N ASN A 267 23.33 -28.79 -12.94
CA ASN A 267 22.48 -29.79 -12.29
C ASN A 267 23.31 -30.62 -11.30
N LEU A 268 22.95 -30.57 -10.02
CA LEU A 268 23.51 -31.41 -8.97
C LEU A 268 22.52 -32.56 -8.63
N THR A 269 22.89 -33.42 -7.67
CA THR A 269 22.07 -34.57 -7.30
C THR A 269 20.78 -34.17 -6.56
N ASP A 270 20.85 -33.20 -5.66
CA ASP A 270 19.78 -32.80 -4.74
C ASP A 270 19.29 -31.36 -4.95
N CYS A 271 19.97 -30.59 -5.80
CA CYS A 271 19.62 -29.22 -6.15
C CYS A 271 20.11 -28.83 -7.55
N VAL A 272 19.75 -27.62 -7.99
CA VAL A 272 20.33 -26.95 -9.15
C VAL A 272 21.16 -25.76 -8.67
N GLU A 273 22.40 -25.67 -9.14
CA GLU A 273 23.25 -24.48 -8.93
C GLU A 273 23.03 -23.52 -10.10
N ILE A 274 22.38 -22.38 -9.84
CA ILE A 274 22.11 -21.32 -10.80
C ILE A 274 23.19 -20.26 -10.67
N THR A 275 23.81 -19.87 -11.77
CA THR A 275 24.71 -18.70 -11.81
C THR A 275 23.87 -17.45 -12.00
N GLU A 276 24.16 -16.38 -11.25
CA GLU A 276 23.42 -15.12 -11.33
C GLU A 276 23.31 -14.64 -12.78
N PRO A 277 22.09 -14.51 -13.32
CA PRO A 277 21.90 -13.91 -14.63
C PRO A 277 22.16 -12.41 -14.56
N PHE A 278 23.02 -11.89 -15.46
CA PHE A 278 23.34 -10.46 -15.58
C PHE A 278 23.86 -9.81 -14.27
N PRO A 279 24.99 -10.28 -13.71
CA PRO A 279 25.51 -9.73 -12.46
C PRO A 279 25.96 -8.27 -12.62
N GLU A 280 25.74 -7.45 -11.60
CA GLU A 280 26.24 -6.06 -11.56
C GLU A 280 27.77 -6.00 -11.40
N THR A 281 28.35 -7.04 -10.79
CA THR A 281 29.78 -7.20 -10.55
C THR A 281 30.38 -8.25 -11.48
N ASP A 282 31.68 -8.13 -11.81
CA ASP A 282 32.39 -9.14 -12.62
C ASP A 282 32.54 -10.51 -11.92
N GLU A 283 32.26 -10.59 -10.62
CA GLU A 283 32.29 -11.86 -9.87
C GLU A 283 30.97 -12.65 -10.03
N PRO A 284 31.02 -13.90 -10.52
CA PRO A 284 29.82 -14.71 -10.69
C PRO A 284 29.30 -15.19 -9.34
N ARG A 285 28.15 -14.65 -8.91
CA ARG A 285 27.41 -15.13 -7.74
C ARG A 285 26.58 -16.36 -8.09
N LYS A 286 26.29 -17.19 -7.08
CA LYS A 286 25.59 -18.47 -7.25
C LYS A 286 24.38 -18.58 -6.33
N SER A 287 23.36 -19.29 -6.81
CA SER A 287 22.16 -19.67 -6.08
C SER A 287 21.99 -21.18 -6.11
N TYR A 288 21.56 -21.79 -5.01
CA TYR A 288 21.24 -23.20 -4.93
C TYR A 288 19.74 -23.36 -4.74
N THR A 289 19.09 -24.07 -5.67
CA THR A 289 17.63 -24.20 -5.73
C THR A 289 17.20 -25.67 -5.67
N THR A 290 16.26 -25.99 -4.78
CA THR A 290 15.67 -27.33 -4.63
C THR A 290 14.16 -27.23 -4.61
N THR A 291 13.51 -28.19 -5.27
CA THR A 291 12.06 -28.40 -5.24
C THR A 291 11.73 -29.66 -4.43
N LEU A 292 10.88 -29.48 -3.43
CA LEU A 292 10.28 -30.52 -2.59
C LEU A 292 8.97 -31.02 -3.22
N VAL A 293 8.71 -32.31 -3.06
CA VAL A 293 7.45 -32.96 -3.46
C VAL A 293 6.81 -33.66 -2.28
N ILE A 294 5.49 -33.82 -2.31
CA ILE A 294 4.76 -34.63 -1.34
C ILE A 294 5.09 -36.11 -1.58
N ALA A 295 5.62 -36.79 -0.57
CA ALA A 295 5.90 -38.22 -0.60
C ALA A 295 4.72 -39.03 -0.03
N ASP A 296 4.27 -38.67 1.18
CA ASP A 296 3.16 -39.31 1.87
C ASP A 296 2.29 -38.28 2.60
N GLY A 297 1.06 -38.63 2.99
CA GLY A 297 0.15 -37.76 3.73
C GLY A 297 -1.22 -38.40 3.91
N ASP A 298 -1.93 -37.97 4.95
CA ASP A 298 -3.19 -38.59 5.39
C ASP A 298 -4.28 -38.59 4.30
N SER A 299 -5.15 -39.60 4.34
CA SER A 299 -6.25 -39.79 3.38
C SER A 299 -7.37 -38.76 3.57
N VAL A 300 -7.55 -38.25 4.78
CA VAL A 300 -8.52 -37.20 5.12
C VAL A 300 -7.85 -36.17 6.01
N LEU A 301 -7.89 -34.90 5.59
CA LEU A 301 -7.33 -33.79 6.34
C LEU A 301 -8.45 -32.93 6.91
N PRO A 302 -8.69 -32.93 8.23
CA PRO A 302 -9.61 -31.99 8.84
C PRO A 302 -9.08 -30.56 8.67
N PHE A 303 -9.97 -29.62 8.34
CA PHE A 303 -9.58 -28.22 8.29
C PHE A 303 -9.22 -27.73 9.69
N HIS A 304 -7.98 -27.27 9.81
CA HIS A 304 -7.51 -26.55 10.99
C HIS A 304 -6.86 -25.26 10.53
N TYR A 305 -7.55 -24.14 10.74
CA TYR A 305 -7.08 -22.82 10.32
C TYR A 305 -5.64 -22.51 10.76
N HIS A 306 -5.33 -22.75 12.04
CA HIS A 306 -3.99 -22.52 12.60
C HIS A 306 -2.89 -23.43 12.04
N ARG A 307 -3.26 -24.50 11.31
CA ARG A 307 -2.32 -25.42 10.66
C ARG A 307 -2.26 -25.25 9.14
N ALA A 308 -2.96 -24.25 8.59
CA ALA A 308 -2.89 -23.95 7.16
C ALA A 308 -1.45 -23.65 6.73
N TRP A 309 -0.89 -24.52 5.91
CA TRP A 309 0.54 -24.50 5.61
C TRP A 309 0.98 -23.26 4.81
N GLY A 310 0.08 -22.62 4.03
CA GLY A 310 0.40 -21.37 3.33
C GLY A 310 0.75 -20.23 4.29
N ARG A 311 0.12 -20.19 5.47
CA ARG A 311 0.48 -19.26 6.55
C ARG A 311 1.81 -19.60 7.19
N ALA A 312 2.12 -20.88 7.38
CA ALA A 312 3.43 -21.29 7.90
C ALA A 312 4.56 -20.90 6.93
N LEU A 313 4.33 -21.06 5.63
CA LEU A 313 5.30 -20.70 4.59
C LEU A 313 5.61 -19.20 4.56
N ARG A 314 4.60 -18.33 4.68
CA ARG A 314 4.81 -16.87 4.60
C ARG A 314 5.62 -16.31 5.79
N ALA A 315 5.59 -17.00 6.93
CA ALA A 315 6.30 -16.59 8.14
C ALA A 315 7.77 -17.05 8.17
N MET A 316 8.21 -17.78 7.15
CA MET A 316 9.58 -18.26 7.05
C MET A 316 10.56 -17.12 6.79
N PRO A 317 11.80 -17.20 7.32
CA PRO A 317 12.83 -16.20 7.09
C PRO A 317 13.41 -16.22 5.66
N PHE A 318 13.04 -17.21 4.84
CA PHE A 318 13.42 -17.38 3.45
C PHE A 318 12.17 -17.59 2.58
N GLN A 319 12.29 -17.28 1.29
CA GLN A 319 11.17 -17.41 0.34
C GLN A 319 10.91 -18.87 -0.02
N VAL A 320 9.67 -19.33 0.17
CA VAL A 320 9.21 -20.65 -0.29
C VAL A 320 8.18 -20.45 -1.39
N GLU A 321 8.58 -20.74 -2.61
CA GLU A 321 7.75 -20.57 -3.81
C GLU A 321 6.85 -21.79 -4.00
N VAL A 322 5.59 -21.56 -4.35
CA VAL A 322 4.60 -22.63 -4.56
C VAL A 322 4.36 -22.82 -6.06
N SER A 323 4.45 -24.06 -6.54
CA SER A 323 4.01 -24.43 -7.89
C SER A 323 3.06 -25.61 -7.77
N TRP A 324 1.78 -25.36 -7.98
CA TRP A 324 0.74 -26.38 -7.88
C TRP A 324 0.08 -26.58 -9.22
N ARG A 325 0.42 -27.68 -9.89
CA ARG A 325 -0.24 -28.10 -11.13
C ARG A 325 -1.40 -29.02 -10.77
N TYR A 326 -2.59 -28.74 -11.27
CA TYR A 326 -3.75 -29.56 -10.98
C TYR A 326 -4.80 -29.52 -12.09
N LYS A 327 -5.65 -30.55 -12.09
CA LYS A 327 -6.82 -30.67 -12.93
C LYS A 327 -8.06 -30.59 -12.07
N LEU A 328 -8.86 -29.56 -12.26
CA LEU A 328 -10.20 -29.46 -11.68
C LEU A 328 -11.18 -30.25 -12.53
N MET A 329 -12.07 -30.98 -11.89
CA MET A 329 -13.06 -31.83 -12.56
C MET A 329 -14.46 -31.55 -11.99
N THR A 330 -15.45 -31.45 -12.88
CA THR A 330 -16.86 -31.45 -12.47
C THR A 330 -17.24 -32.78 -11.83
N SER A 331 -18.35 -32.81 -11.09
CA SER A 331 -18.82 -34.03 -10.43
C SER A 331 -19.04 -35.20 -11.41
N GLU A 332 -19.55 -34.94 -12.61
CA GLU A 332 -19.78 -35.97 -13.62
C GLU A 332 -18.45 -36.52 -14.18
N ALA A 333 -17.49 -35.63 -14.47
CA ALA A 333 -16.18 -36.01 -14.97
C ALA A 333 -15.41 -36.85 -13.94
N TRP A 334 -15.47 -36.43 -12.67
CA TRP A 334 -14.88 -37.19 -11.56
C TRP A 334 -15.54 -38.56 -11.42
N LYS A 335 -16.88 -38.62 -11.35
CA LYS A 335 -17.62 -39.87 -11.24
C LYS A 335 -17.26 -40.86 -12.35
N LYS A 336 -17.15 -40.38 -13.59
CA LYS A 336 -16.77 -41.20 -14.75
C LYS A 336 -15.35 -41.74 -14.64
N LEU A 337 -14.39 -40.91 -14.20
CA LEU A 337 -13.00 -41.31 -14.01
C LEU A 337 -12.86 -42.30 -12.86
N ALA A 338 -13.47 -42.00 -11.71
CA ALA A 338 -13.46 -42.84 -10.52
C ALA A 338 -14.06 -44.22 -10.83
N LYS A 339 -15.26 -44.29 -11.43
CA LYS A 339 -15.88 -45.58 -11.82
C LYS A 339 -15.03 -46.39 -12.77
N ARG A 340 -14.32 -45.74 -13.70
CA ARG A 340 -13.37 -46.43 -14.59
C ARG A 340 -12.22 -47.06 -13.81
N ARG A 341 -11.63 -46.33 -12.86
CA ARG A 341 -10.53 -46.82 -12.01
C ARG A 341 -11.01 -47.93 -11.05
N ILE A 342 -12.18 -47.77 -10.44
CA ILE A 342 -12.82 -48.78 -9.58
C ILE A 342 -13.10 -50.06 -10.37
N GLY A 343 -13.54 -49.95 -11.63
CA GLY A 343 -13.71 -51.10 -12.53
C GLY A 343 -12.43 -51.91 -12.70
N LEU A 344 -11.28 -51.26 -12.91
CA LEU A 344 -9.98 -51.94 -13.00
C LEU A 344 -9.60 -52.67 -11.70
N ILE A 345 -9.91 -52.08 -10.54
CA ILE A 345 -9.67 -52.71 -9.22
C ILE A 345 -10.58 -53.93 -9.04
N LYS A 346 -11.84 -53.86 -9.46
CA LYS A 346 -12.79 -54.99 -9.44
C LYS A 346 -12.35 -56.12 -10.37
N ASP A 347 -11.85 -55.78 -11.56
CA ASP A 347 -11.30 -56.74 -12.51
C ASP A 347 -10.07 -57.43 -11.90
N GLU A 348 -9.14 -56.67 -11.30
CA GLU A 348 -7.98 -57.23 -10.59
C GLU A 348 -8.39 -58.11 -9.40
N ALA A 349 -9.43 -57.73 -8.65
CA ALA A 349 -9.96 -58.54 -7.56
C ALA A 349 -10.51 -59.89 -8.07
N THR A 350 -11.17 -59.87 -9.22
CA THR A 350 -11.68 -61.08 -9.89
C THR A 350 -10.52 -61.98 -10.33
N ASP A 351 -9.48 -61.40 -10.93
CA ASP A 351 -8.27 -62.13 -11.35
C ASP A 351 -7.51 -62.74 -10.16
N ARG A 352 -7.36 -61.98 -9.06
CA ARG A 352 -6.73 -62.45 -7.81
C ARG A 352 -7.52 -63.58 -7.17
N GLY A 353 -8.86 -63.47 -7.15
CA GLY A 353 -9.76 -64.52 -6.68
C GLY A 353 -9.66 -65.79 -7.53
N GLY A 354 -9.62 -65.66 -8.85
CA GLY A 354 -9.41 -66.78 -9.78
C GLY A 354 -8.02 -67.43 -9.66
N ALA A 355 -7.00 -66.68 -9.26
CA ALA A 355 -5.64 -67.16 -9.03
C ALA A 355 -5.39 -67.73 -7.62
N GLY A 356 -6.40 -67.76 -6.73
CA GLY A 356 -6.28 -68.28 -5.37
C GLY A 356 -5.37 -67.44 -4.44
N LYS A 357 -5.10 -66.18 -4.78
CA LYS A 357 -4.29 -65.23 -3.97
C LYS A 357 -5.21 -64.30 -3.18
N ILE A 358 -5.96 -64.89 -2.23
CA ILE A 358 -7.06 -64.22 -1.54
C ILE A 358 -6.58 -63.34 -0.35
N ASP A 359 -5.40 -63.59 0.20
CA ASP A 359 -4.95 -62.99 1.47
C ASP A 359 -3.94 -61.81 1.30
N ASP A 360 -4.28 -60.81 0.48
CA ASP A 360 -3.57 -59.53 0.48
C ASP A 360 -4.39 -58.48 1.24
N ALA A 361 -3.99 -58.20 2.48
CA ALA A 361 -4.68 -57.27 3.36
C ALA A 361 -4.71 -55.84 2.80
N LYS A 362 -3.62 -55.39 2.15
CA LYS A 362 -3.55 -54.04 1.57
C LYS A 362 -4.48 -53.90 0.37
N PHE A 363 -4.55 -54.93 -0.47
CA PHE A 363 -5.47 -54.92 -1.60
C PHE A 363 -6.93 -55.00 -1.16
N SER A 364 -7.23 -55.77 -0.11
CA SER A 364 -8.58 -55.83 0.47
C SER A 364 -9.06 -54.48 1.00
N GLU A 365 -8.17 -53.72 1.63
CA GLU A 365 -8.43 -52.34 2.07
C GLU A 365 -8.72 -51.42 0.88
N VAL A 366 -7.85 -51.41 -0.14
CA VAL A 366 -8.04 -50.62 -1.38
C VAL A 366 -9.35 -50.98 -2.09
N LEU A 367 -9.72 -52.27 -2.14
CA LEU A 367 -10.99 -52.70 -2.72
C LEU A 367 -12.19 -52.24 -1.88
N GLY A 368 -12.08 -52.28 -0.56
CA GLY A 368 -13.09 -51.73 0.36
C GLY A 368 -13.31 -50.23 0.11
N ASP A 369 -12.23 -49.45 0.13
CA ASP A 369 -12.26 -48.01 -0.12
C ASP A 369 -12.84 -47.67 -1.50
N ALA A 370 -12.47 -48.45 -2.53
CA ALA A 370 -13.00 -48.27 -3.89
C ALA A 370 -14.52 -48.50 -3.97
N LEU A 371 -15.05 -49.48 -3.24
CA LEU A 371 -16.49 -49.74 -3.17
C LEU A 371 -17.24 -48.69 -2.34
N ASP A 372 -16.61 -48.18 -1.29
CA ASP A 372 -17.16 -47.13 -0.44
C ASP A 372 -17.26 -45.81 -1.23
N LEU A 373 -16.20 -45.44 -1.94
CA LEU A 373 -16.18 -44.30 -2.86
C LEU A 373 -17.21 -44.46 -3.99
N GLU A 374 -17.39 -45.67 -4.54
CA GLU A 374 -18.42 -45.91 -5.56
C GLU A 374 -19.83 -45.65 -5.04
N ARG A 375 -20.12 -46.11 -3.82
CA ARG A 375 -21.42 -45.88 -3.14
C ARG A 375 -21.64 -44.40 -2.87
N GLU A 376 -20.61 -43.70 -2.38
CA GLU A 376 -20.65 -42.26 -2.12
C GLU A 376 -20.94 -41.47 -3.39
N LEU A 377 -20.21 -41.71 -4.48
CA LEU A 377 -20.40 -41.03 -5.77
C LEU A 377 -21.76 -41.31 -6.43
N ASP A 378 -22.44 -42.39 -6.05
CA ASP A 378 -23.79 -42.69 -6.50
C ASP A 378 -24.88 -41.99 -5.67
N ILE A 379 -24.58 -41.62 -4.42
CA ILE A 379 -25.49 -40.88 -3.54
C ILE A 379 -25.27 -39.36 -3.72
N GLU A 380 -24.04 -38.90 -3.61
CA GLU A 380 -23.67 -37.48 -3.59
C GLU A 380 -22.41 -37.24 -4.44
N PRO A 381 -22.56 -36.98 -5.76
CA PRO A 381 -21.43 -36.76 -6.64
C PRO A 381 -20.81 -35.37 -6.41
N THR A 382 -19.58 -35.35 -5.90
CA THR A 382 -18.81 -34.14 -5.61
C THR A 382 -17.79 -33.83 -6.70
N PRO A 383 -17.45 -32.55 -6.94
CA PRO A 383 -16.34 -32.18 -7.80
C PRO A 383 -15.02 -32.54 -7.12
N ALA A 384 -13.98 -32.77 -7.92
CA ALA A 384 -12.68 -33.19 -7.42
C ALA A 384 -11.54 -32.46 -8.14
N MET A 385 -10.35 -32.51 -7.54
CA MET A 385 -9.11 -32.08 -8.15
C MET A 385 -8.09 -33.21 -8.14
N ILE A 386 -7.28 -33.30 -9.21
CA ILE A 386 -6.07 -34.14 -9.25
C ILE A 386 -4.88 -33.18 -9.27
N GLY A 387 -4.01 -33.23 -8.24
CA GLY A 387 -2.98 -32.23 -8.05
C GLY A 387 -1.58 -32.76 -7.79
N GLN A 388 -0.60 -31.91 -8.11
CA GLN A 388 0.82 -32.07 -7.85
C GLN A 388 1.37 -30.78 -7.23
N LEU A 389 1.58 -30.79 -5.91
CA LEU A 389 2.16 -29.67 -5.19
C LEU A 389 3.69 -29.74 -5.24
N ARG A 390 4.32 -28.60 -5.50
CA ARG A 390 5.77 -28.38 -5.48
C ARG A 390 6.08 -27.18 -4.61
N LEU A 391 7.08 -27.31 -3.73
CA LEU A 391 7.61 -26.21 -2.93
C LEU A 391 9.08 -26.00 -3.31
N THR A 392 9.39 -24.82 -3.82
CA THR A 392 10.74 -24.48 -4.28
C THR A 392 11.40 -23.52 -3.32
N ILE A 393 12.64 -23.84 -2.95
CA ILE A 393 13.45 -23.06 -2.03
C ILE A 393 14.75 -22.73 -2.75
N SER A 394 15.18 -21.47 -2.66
CA SER A 394 16.45 -21.01 -3.20
C SER A 394 17.27 -20.28 -2.13
N CYS A 395 18.56 -20.59 -2.02
CA CYS A 395 19.46 -19.98 -1.04
C CYS A 395 20.83 -19.68 -1.67
N PRO A 396 21.62 -18.73 -1.11
CA PRO A 396 22.95 -18.39 -1.63
C PRO A 396 24.01 -19.47 -1.36
N SER A 397 23.76 -20.38 -0.40
CA SER A 397 24.69 -21.47 -0.10
C SER A 397 23.97 -22.79 0.15
N ARG A 398 24.65 -23.91 -0.11
CA ARG A 398 24.10 -25.26 0.16
C ARG A 398 23.80 -25.47 1.64
N LYS A 399 24.59 -24.90 2.55
CA LYS A 399 24.37 -25.01 4.00
C LYS A 399 23.04 -24.35 4.40
N GLU A 400 22.77 -23.16 3.87
CA GLU A 400 21.51 -22.46 4.11
C GLU A 400 20.34 -23.20 3.47
N LEU A 401 20.51 -23.74 2.25
CA LEU A 401 19.50 -24.54 1.58
C LEU A 401 19.11 -25.79 2.38
N THR A 402 20.09 -26.54 2.91
CA THR A 402 19.82 -27.73 3.73
C THR A 402 19.03 -27.37 4.98
N LYS A 403 19.37 -26.26 5.65
CA LYS A 403 18.61 -25.77 6.81
C LYS A 403 17.18 -25.38 6.41
N ALA A 404 17.02 -24.62 5.34
CA ALA A 404 15.72 -24.17 4.85
C ALA A 404 14.80 -25.35 4.48
N VAL A 405 15.35 -26.40 3.86
CA VAL A 405 14.63 -27.65 3.58
C VAL A 405 14.14 -28.31 4.88
N GLN A 406 14.99 -28.40 5.91
CA GLN A 406 14.61 -28.98 7.20
C GLN A 406 13.52 -28.14 7.90
N ASP A 407 13.64 -26.82 7.86
CA ASP A 407 12.67 -25.90 8.46
C ASP A 407 11.29 -26.01 7.77
N VAL A 408 11.25 -26.14 6.43
CA VAL A 408 10.01 -26.36 5.67
C VAL A 408 9.41 -27.75 5.95
N GLN A 409 10.23 -28.79 5.98
CA GLN A 409 9.78 -30.14 6.35
C GLN A 409 9.19 -30.18 7.76
N ALA A 410 9.77 -29.44 8.72
CA ALA A 410 9.27 -29.36 10.09
C ALA A 410 7.96 -28.57 10.21
N ALA A 411 7.73 -27.58 9.35
CA ALA A 411 6.50 -26.79 9.35
C ALA A 411 5.30 -27.52 8.74
N PHE A 412 5.53 -28.52 7.90
CA PHE A 412 4.47 -29.35 7.31
C PHE A 412 4.19 -30.56 8.21
N THR A 413 3.14 -30.47 9.03
CA THR A 413 2.74 -31.58 9.92
C THR A 413 1.89 -32.63 9.22
N ASP A 414 1.11 -32.20 8.22
CA ASP A 414 0.05 -32.99 7.60
C ASP A 414 0.56 -33.80 6.38
N PHE A 415 1.74 -33.45 5.88
CA PHE A 415 2.37 -34.07 4.72
C PHE A 415 3.84 -34.35 4.97
N THR A 416 4.31 -35.50 4.50
CA THR A 416 5.74 -35.78 4.43
C THR A 416 6.30 -35.24 3.12
N LEU A 417 7.23 -34.28 3.22
CA LEU A 417 7.92 -33.70 2.07
C LEU A 417 9.28 -34.36 1.84
N HIS A 418 9.65 -34.59 0.58
CA HIS A 418 10.93 -35.20 0.19
C HIS A 418 11.59 -34.44 -0.97
N VAL A 419 12.93 -34.48 -1.01
CA VAL A 419 13.75 -33.96 -2.12
C VAL A 419 14.04 -35.07 -3.11
N PRO A 420 13.39 -35.10 -4.30
CA PRO A 420 13.68 -36.11 -5.29
C PRO A 420 15.04 -35.88 -5.95
N LEU A 421 15.86 -36.93 -5.95
CA LEU A 421 17.24 -36.87 -6.44
C LEU A 421 17.32 -36.98 -7.97
N ASN A 422 18.34 -36.34 -8.56
CA ASN A 422 18.71 -36.33 -9.97
C ASN A 422 17.71 -35.70 -10.96
N ILE A 423 16.55 -35.23 -10.48
CA ILE A 423 15.49 -34.65 -11.30
C ILE A 423 15.21 -33.17 -10.99
N GLN A 424 16.08 -32.51 -10.24
CA GLN A 424 15.88 -31.13 -9.79
C GLN A 424 15.88 -30.13 -10.96
N HIS A 425 16.73 -30.31 -11.97
CA HIS A 425 16.67 -29.52 -13.22
C HIS A 425 15.32 -29.64 -13.95
N ALA A 426 14.72 -30.82 -13.88
CA ALA A 426 13.44 -31.14 -14.49
C ALA A 426 12.31 -30.39 -13.76
N LEU A 427 12.30 -30.49 -12.43
CA LEU A 427 11.36 -29.78 -11.56
C LEU A 427 11.53 -28.25 -11.62
N LEU A 428 12.74 -27.74 -11.80
CA LEU A 428 12.98 -26.31 -12.03
C LEU A 428 12.28 -25.81 -13.30
N ARG A 429 12.32 -26.60 -14.39
CA ARG A 429 11.65 -26.26 -15.65
C ARG A 429 10.14 -26.36 -15.56
N GLU A 430 9.61 -27.30 -14.78
CA GLU A 430 8.16 -27.46 -14.55
C GLU A 430 7.52 -26.18 -13.99
N GLN A 431 8.31 -25.36 -13.28
CA GLN A 431 7.86 -24.11 -12.67
C GLN A 431 7.58 -22.99 -13.68
N ILE A 432 8.06 -23.10 -14.92
CA ILE A 432 7.80 -22.13 -15.97
C ILE A 432 6.31 -22.24 -16.37
N PRO A 433 5.57 -21.12 -16.48
CA PRO A 433 4.17 -21.15 -16.88
C PRO A 433 3.97 -21.81 -18.25
N GLY A 434 2.94 -22.66 -18.36
CA GLY A 434 2.53 -23.26 -19.62
C GLY A 434 2.72 -24.77 -19.76
N ASP A 435 2.62 -25.25 -21.01
CA ASP A 435 2.84 -26.65 -21.38
C ASP A 435 4.35 -26.99 -21.28
N PRO A 436 4.73 -28.10 -20.62
CA PRO A 436 6.13 -28.50 -20.46
C PRO A 436 6.75 -28.96 -21.80
N ASP A 437 8.06 -28.74 -22.00
CA ASP A 437 8.75 -29.17 -23.22
C ASP A 437 8.99 -30.70 -23.24
N PRO A 438 8.27 -31.46 -24.09
CA PRO A 438 8.34 -32.93 -24.10
C PRO A 438 9.69 -33.47 -24.60
N THR A 439 10.50 -32.64 -25.29
CA THR A 439 11.76 -33.05 -25.93
C THR A 439 12.80 -33.49 -24.90
N TYR A 440 12.84 -32.83 -23.75
CA TYR A 440 13.85 -33.07 -22.70
C TYR A 440 13.27 -33.72 -21.44
N VAL A 441 11.98 -33.49 -21.16
CA VAL A 441 11.28 -34.15 -20.05
C VAL A 441 11.09 -35.64 -20.32
N GLY A 442 10.91 -36.00 -21.59
CA GLY A 442 10.47 -37.33 -22.01
C GLY A 442 8.97 -37.50 -21.79
N LYS A 443 8.21 -37.74 -22.86
CA LYS A 443 6.73 -37.85 -22.80
C LYS A 443 6.21 -38.88 -21.79
N VAL A 444 6.99 -39.91 -21.47
CA VAL A 444 6.60 -40.98 -20.52
C VAL A 444 6.64 -40.49 -19.07
N ASN A 445 7.35 -39.40 -18.79
CA ASN A 445 7.51 -38.85 -17.43
C ASN A 445 6.52 -37.73 -17.13
N LEU A 446 5.63 -37.38 -18.05
CA LEU A 446 4.61 -36.35 -17.87
C LEU A 446 3.29 -36.97 -17.43
N CYS A 447 2.63 -36.31 -16.48
CA CYS A 447 1.28 -36.63 -16.09
C CYS A 447 0.28 -36.00 -17.08
N ASP A 448 -0.48 -36.82 -17.80
CA ASP A 448 -1.50 -36.36 -18.76
C ASP A 448 -2.61 -35.52 -18.12
N ASP A 449 -2.89 -35.73 -16.83
CA ASP A 449 -3.94 -34.99 -16.12
C ASP A 449 -3.48 -33.58 -15.71
N THR A 450 -2.24 -33.41 -15.27
CA THR A 450 -1.77 -32.15 -14.66
C THR A 450 -0.74 -31.38 -15.48
N LEU A 451 -0.17 -32.00 -16.53
CA LEU A 451 0.96 -31.48 -17.32
C LEU A 451 2.21 -31.16 -16.47
N GLY A 452 2.40 -31.89 -15.36
CA GLY A 452 3.62 -31.86 -14.53
C GLY A 452 4.42 -33.17 -14.62
N TYR A 453 5.57 -33.25 -13.94
CA TYR A 453 6.34 -34.49 -13.85
C TYR A 453 5.58 -35.51 -13.00
N ASP A 454 5.40 -36.73 -13.52
CA ASP A 454 4.68 -37.81 -12.83
C ASP A 454 5.54 -38.45 -11.73
N LEU A 455 5.49 -37.83 -10.55
CA LEU A 455 6.13 -38.30 -9.32
C LEU A 455 5.08 -38.70 -8.28
N GLY A 456 3.88 -39.04 -8.74
CA GLY A 456 2.70 -39.24 -7.91
C GLY A 456 1.68 -38.12 -8.07
N THR A 457 0.43 -38.50 -8.25
CA THR A 457 -0.73 -37.61 -8.27
C THR A 457 -1.64 -37.92 -7.08
N ARG A 458 -2.29 -36.89 -6.54
CA ARG A 458 -3.27 -37.04 -5.47
C ARG A 458 -4.59 -36.48 -5.92
N TRP A 459 -5.67 -37.22 -5.65
CA TRP A 459 -7.01 -36.72 -5.79
C TRP A 459 -7.50 -36.20 -4.44
N THR A 460 -8.25 -35.11 -4.46
CA THR A 460 -8.83 -34.50 -3.26
C THR A 460 -10.02 -33.62 -3.66
N ASN A 461 -10.76 -33.13 -2.68
CA ASN A 461 -11.89 -32.22 -2.93
C ASN A 461 -11.37 -30.79 -3.16
N LEU A 462 -12.25 -29.92 -3.66
CA LEU A 462 -11.89 -28.51 -3.95
C LEU A 462 -11.45 -27.74 -2.71
N GLU A 463 -11.99 -28.11 -1.55
CA GLU A 463 -11.68 -27.56 -0.25
C GLU A 463 -10.17 -27.59 0.02
N ALA A 464 -9.43 -28.59 -0.48
CA ALA A 464 -7.99 -28.72 -0.26
C ALA A 464 -7.20 -27.51 -0.79
N LEU A 465 -7.65 -26.86 -1.87
CA LEU A 465 -7.05 -25.63 -2.37
C LEU A 465 -7.28 -24.45 -1.42
N ALA A 466 -8.44 -24.43 -0.76
CA ALA A 466 -8.76 -23.42 0.24
C ALA A 466 -8.08 -23.70 1.60
N LEU A 467 -7.87 -24.97 1.97
CA LEU A 467 -7.15 -25.38 3.20
C LEU A 467 -5.74 -24.79 3.25
N ALA A 468 -5.09 -24.68 2.09
CA ALA A 468 -3.76 -24.13 1.97
C ALA A 468 -3.66 -22.66 2.46
N ARG A 469 -4.76 -21.89 2.34
CA ARG A 469 -4.81 -20.45 2.60
C ARG A 469 -3.68 -19.66 1.93
N LEU A 470 -3.43 -19.96 0.66
CA LEU A 470 -2.49 -19.21 -0.18
C LEU A 470 -2.94 -17.76 -0.43
N ASP A 471 -4.21 -17.45 -0.17
CA ASP A 471 -4.77 -16.11 -0.18
C ASP A 471 -4.34 -15.28 1.04
N SER A 472 -3.84 -15.91 2.10
CA SER A 472 -3.57 -15.23 3.37
C SER A 472 -2.34 -14.31 3.26
N SER A 473 -2.55 -12.99 3.20
CA SER A 473 -1.50 -11.98 3.08
C SER A 473 -1.64 -10.90 4.15
N PRO A 474 -0.69 -10.75 5.08
CA PRO A 474 -0.71 -9.69 6.10
C PRO A 474 -0.18 -8.37 5.51
N SER A 475 -0.73 -7.96 4.36
CA SER A 475 -0.35 -6.73 3.66
C SER A 475 -1.50 -5.74 3.69
N VAL A 476 -1.18 -4.49 3.99
CA VAL A 476 -2.13 -3.36 4.08
C VAL A 476 -1.55 -2.14 3.38
N GLY A 477 -2.40 -1.17 3.13
CA GLY A 477 -2.02 0.11 2.53
C GLY A 477 -2.78 0.37 1.24
N ASP A 478 -2.33 1.38 0.51
CA ASP A 478 -3.00 1.80 -0.70
C ASP A 478 -2.80 0.82 -1.85
N ALA A 479 -3.87 0.62 -2.60
CA ALA A 479 -3.87 -0.13 -3.84
C ALA A 479 -4.68 0.64 -4.90
N VAL A 480 -4.30 0.43 -6.15
CA VAL A 480 -5.05 0.90 -7.31
C VAL A 480 -6.28 0.01 -7.48
N GLU A 481 -7.45 0.62 -7.67
CA GLU A 481 -8.67 -0.08 -8.01
C GLU A 481 -9.04 0.19 -9.47
N VAL A 482 -9.24 -0.87 -10.25
CA VAL A 482 -9.70 -0.76 -11.64
C VAL A 482 -11.17 -1.16 -11.68
N SER A 483 -12.03 -0.17 -11.94
CA SER A 483 -13.47 -0.41 -12.09
C SER A 483 -13.77 -1.20 -13.37
N ARG A 484 -14.95 -1.84 -13.43
CA ARG A 484 -15.40 -2.65 -14.58
C ARG A 484 -15.42 -1.89 -15.91
N ASN A 485 -15.51 -0.56 -15.87
CA ASN A 485 -15.46 0.31 -17.04
C ASN A 485 -14.02 0.70 -17.47
N GLY A 486 -12.99 0.10 -16.83
CA GLY A 486 -11.58 0.42 -17.05
C GLY A 486 -11.12 1.71 -16.37
N GLN A 487 -11.95 2.36 -15.56
CA GLN A 487 -11.56 3.55 -14.80
C GLN A 487 -10.64 3.16 -13.65
N VAL A 488 -9.46 3.79 -13.62
CA VAL A 488 -8.48 3.63 -12.55
C VAL A 488 -8.80 4.62 -11.42
N LEU A 489 -8.97 4.11 -10.20
CA LEU A 489 -9.22 4.86 -8.98
C LEU A 489 -8.10 4.62 -7.97
N GLY A 490 -7.65 5.68 -7.30
CA GLY A 490 -6.54 5.60 -6.34
C GLY A 490 -5.16 5.42 -7.00
N TRP A 491 -4.14 5.39 -6.15
CA TRP A 491 -2.72 5.19 -6.47
C TRP A 491 -2.04 4.57 -5.25
N ARG A 492 -0.77 4.16 -5.35
CA ARG A 492 0.04 3.83 -4.18
C ARG A 492 0.69 5.09 -3.63
N GLY A 493 0.39 5.44 -2.38
CA GLY A 493 1.00 6.58 -1.69
C GLY A 493 2.50 6.44 -1.42
N VAL A 494 3.06 7.39 -0.68
CA VAL A 494 4.44 7.28 -0.17
C VAL A 494 4.56 6.14 0.83
N ALA A 495 5.76 5.56 0.97
CA ALA A 495 5.98 4.52 1.96
C ALA A 495 5.98 5.12 3.38
N ILE A 496 5.18 4.54 4.28
CA ILE A 496 5.03 4.99 5.68
C ILE A 496 5.63 4.01 6.69
N GLY A 497 6.15 2.88 6.20
CA GLY A 497 6.66 1.80 7.03
C GLY A 497 6.44 0.44 6.40
N TYR A 498 6.38 -0.58 7.25
CA TYR A 498 6.41 -1.98 6.83
C TYR A 498 5.47 -2.85 7.66
N CYS A 499 4.87 -3.85 7.04
CA CYS A 499 4.11 -4.89 7.72
C CYS A 499 5.06 -5.76 8.57
N MET A 500 4.74 -5.94 9.85
CA MET A 500 5.62 -6.65 10.79
C MET A 500 5.77 -8.14 10.49
N GLU A 501 4.73 -8.80 9.95
CA GLU A 501 4.73 -10.25 9.75
C GLU A 501 5.52 -10.67 8.49
N ASN A 502 5.47 -9.89 7.41
CA ASN A 502 6.07 -10.25 6.13
C ASN A 502 7.07 -9.22 5.58
N GLY A 503 7.27 -8.07 6.25
CA GLY A 503 8.16 -7.01 5.80
C GLY A 503 7.74 -6.30 4.51
N ALA A 504 6.49 -6.50 4.06
CA ALA A 504 5.93 -5.80 2.90
C ALA A 504 5.87 -4.29 3.17
N VAL A 505 6.11 -3.48 2.14
CA VAL A 505 6.06 -2.02 2.24
C VAL A 505 4.61 -1.56 2.39
N VAL A 506 4.37 -0.62 3.31
CA VAL A 506 3.06 0.00 3.47
C VAL A 506 3.08 1.35 2.79
N HIS A 507 2.42 1.42 1.63
CA HIS A 507 2.15 2.68 0.93
C HIS A 507 0.89 3.33 1.49
N PHE A 508 0.93 4.63 1.76
CA PHE A 508 -0.26 5.33 2.25
C PHE A 508 -0.26 6.83 1.90
N ASP A 509 -1.37 7.28 1.32
CA ASP A 509 -1.74 8.65 1.01
C ASP A 509 -3.21 8.86 1.42
N PRO A 510 -3.48 9.76 2.38
CA PRO A 510 -4.83 10.04 2.85
C PRO A 510 -5.87 10.37 1.76
N HIS A 511 -5.47 10.84 0.58
CA HIS A 511 -6.39 11.16 -0.50
C HIS A 511 -6.83 9.95 -1.34
N VAL A 512 -6.18 8.79 -1.21
CA VAL A 512 -6.54 7.58 -1.96
C VAL A 512 -7.95 7.11 -1.62
N GLN A 513 -8.35 7.14 -0.35
CA GLN A 513 -9.70 6.74 0.06
C GLN A 513 -10.79 7.63 -0.57
N VAL A 514 -10.55 8.94 -0.66
CA VAL A 514 -11.47 9.87 -1.33
C VAL A 514 -11.51 9.64 -2.84
N ALA A 515 -10.35 9.39 -3.46
CA ALA A 515 -10.26 9.05 -4.87
C ALA A 515 -10.99 7.74 -5.22
N ARG A 516 -11.06 6.80 -4.26
CA ARG A 516 -11.82 5.54 -4.35
C ARG A 516 -13.27 5.65 -3.85
N ASN A 517 -13.80 6.87 -3.74
CA ASN A 517 -15.18 7.15 -3.32
C ASN A 517 -15.57 6.70 -1.90
N ASN A 518 -14.60 6.53 -1.01
CA ASN A 518 -14.82 6.21 0.41
C ASN A 518 -14.87 7.48 1.29
N GLY A 519 -15.03 7.28 2.60
CA GLY A 519 -15.08 8.36 3.60
C GLY A 519 -13.80 9.19 3.64
N ALA A 520 -13.89 10.43 4.12
CA ALA A 520 -12.77 11.37 4.17
C ALA A 520 -11.94 11.33 5.46
N GLY A 521 -12.35 10.52 6.45
CA GLY A 521 -11.70 10.45 7.76
C GLY A 521 -10.57 9.45 7.82
N ILE A 522 -9.46 9.85 8.46
CA ILE A 522 -8.34 9.00 8.85
C ILE A 522 -8.21 9.11 10.36
N GLY A 523 -8.30 7.98 11.06
CA GLY A 523 -8.14 7.94 12.52
C GLY A 523 -6.74 7.51 12.94
N ILE A 524 -6.09 8.26 13.83
CA ILE A 524 -4.82 7.87 14.46
C ILE A 524 -5.04 7.86 15.98
N ILE A 525 -5.15 6.67 16.57
CA ILE A 525 -5.49 6.50 17.99
C ILE A 525 -4.44 5.73 18.79
N GLY A 526 -4.39 6.01 20.09
CA GLY A 526 -3.57 5.25 21.05
C GLY A 526 -2.90 6.09 22.12
N ALA A 527 -2.20 5.41 23.03
CA ALA A 527 -1.62 6.04 24.20
C ALA A 527 -0.52 7.06 23.86
N SER A 528 -0.26 8.00 24.77
CA SER A 528 0.93 8.85 24.71
C SER A 528 2.21 8.00 24.69
N GLY A 529 3.20 8.39 23.87
CA GLY A 529 4.44 7.65 23.66
C GLY A 529 4.36 6.48 22.66
N GLY A 530 3.18 6.16 22.12
CA GLY A 530 3.02 5.03 21.20
C GLY A 530 3.59 5.23 19.79
N GLY A 531 3.83 6.48 19.35
CA GLY A 531 4.29 6.79 17.98
C GLY A 531 3.27 7.55 17.11
N LYS A 532 2.12 7.96 17.67
CA LYS A 532 1.09 8.73 16.93
C LYS A 532 1.64 9.99 16.25
N SER A 533 2.36 10.83 17.00
CA SER A 533 2.91 12.09 16.48
C SER A 533 3.93 11.83 15.38
N ALA A 534 4.71 10.76 15.47
CA ALA A 534 5.68 10.37 14.44
C ALA A 534 5.01 10.10 13.09
N LEU A 535 3.93 9.30 13.08
CA LEU A 535 3.13 9.05 11.88
C LEU A 535 2.43 10.33 11.38
N ALA A 536 1.78 11.08 12.28
CA ALA A 536 1.05 12.28 11.91
C ALA A 536 1.94 13.35 11.27
N LEU A 537 3.12 13.61 11.84
CA LEU A 537 4.08 14.60 11.34
C LEU A 537 4.69 14.17 10.01
N MET A 538 4.95 12.87 9.83
CA MET A 538 5.38 12.32 8.55
C MET A 538 4.31 12.51 7.47
N LEU A 539 3.05 12.20 7.77
CA LEU A 539 1.94 12.43 6.82
C LEU A 539 1.74 13.92 6.50
N PHE A 540 1.89 14.79 7.51
CA PHE A 540 1.83 16.24 7.33
C PHE A 540 2.91 16.72 6.34
N PHE A 541 4.15 16.25 6.50
CA PHE A 541 5.24 16.56 5.58
C PHE A 541 4.92 16.09 4.16
N TRP A 542 4.68 14.80 3.96
CA TRP A 542 4.50 14.23 2.63
C TRP A 542 3.31 14.81 1.87
N MET A 543 2.17 15.01 2.54
CA MET A 543 1.01 15.64 1.88
C MET A 543 1.29 17.09 1.50
N SER A 544 1.91 17.87 2.38
CA SER A 544 2.17 19.27 2.05
C SER A 544 3.17 19.44 0.91
N GLU A 545 4.18 18.56 0.87
CA GLU A 545 5.22 18.55 -0.15
C GLU A 545 4.71 17.99 -1.50
N SER A 546 3.71 17.11 -1.51
CA SER A 546 3.03 16.66 -2.74
C SER A 546 2.12 17.70 -3.41
N GLY A 547 1.83 18.81 -2.71
CA GLY A 547 1.01 19.91 -3.23
C GLY A 547 -0.38 20.02 -2.61
N THR A 548 -0.74 19.14 -1.68
CA THR A 548 -1.95 19.27 -0.87
C THR A 548 -1.84 20.52 0.01
N GLN A 549 -2.90 21.32 0.07
CA GLN A 549 -2.98 22.39 1.08
C GLN A 549 -3.39 21.79 2.42
N VAL A 550 -2.53 21.95 3.41
CA VAL A 550 -2.71 21.36 4.73
C VAL A 550 -2.94 22.46 5.76
N VAL A 551 -4.05 22.35 6.46
CA VAL A 551 -4.32 23.13 7.68
C VAL A 551 -4.21 22.22 8.88
N ALA A 552 -3.48 22.64 9.92
CA ALA A 552 -3.30 21.84 11.12
C ALA A 552 -3.69 22.61 12.38
N ALA A 553 -4.55 22.03 13.22
CA ALA A 553 -4.80 22.51 14.57
C ALA A 553 -3.84 21.81 15.55
N ASP A 554 -2.91 22.57 16.12
CA ASP A 554 -1.77 22.05 16.88
C ASP A 554 -1.79 22.55 18.34
N PRO A 555 -2.42 21.82 19.28
CA PRO A 555 -2.45 22.19 20.68
C PRO A 555 -1.16 21.90 21.45
N LYS A 556 -0.30 21.03 20.91
CA LYS A 556 0.93 20.62 21.59
C LYS A 556 2.14 21.43 21.16
N ASN A 557 2.08 22.15 20.04
CA ASN A 557 3.18 22.78 19.29
C ASN A 557 4.13 21.80 18.58
N ASP A 558 3.70 20.56 18.38
CA ASP A 558 4.53 19.53 17.73
C ASP A 558 4.72 19.83 16.23
N ILE A 559 3.66 20.25 15.54
CA ILE A 559 3.66 20.57 14.11
C ILE A 559 4.36 21.92 13.88
N GLU A 560 4.12 22.88 14.76
CA GLU A 560 4.81 24.17 14.75
C GLU A 560 6.34 23.98 14.85
N ARG A 561 6.80 23.20 15.85
CA ARG A 561 8.22 22.90 16.04
C ARG A 561 8.81 22.11 14.88
N PHE A 562 8.06 21.15 14.34
CA PHE A 562 8.45 20.41 13.14
C PHE A 562 8.75 21.36 11.98
N CYS A 563 7.82 22.29 11.68
CA CYS A 563 7.99 23.29 10.63
C CYS A 563 9.21 24.19 10.86
N TYR A 564 9.43 24.65 12.09
CA TYR A 564 10.60 25.47 12.40
C TYR A 564 11.91 24.70 12.20
N TYR A 565 12.02 23.46 12.66
CA TYR A 565 13.24 22.69 12.52
C TYR A 565 13.54 22.35 11.05
N ILE A 566 12.54 21.93 10.26
CA ILE A 566 12.73 21.69 8.82
C ILE A 566 13.18 22.96 8.09
N SER A 567 12.70 24.13 8.53
CA SER A 567 13.01 25.42 7.89
C SER A 567 14.35 26.01 8.32
N PHE A 568 14.66 25.98 9.62
CA PHE A 568 15.78 26.74 10.22
C PHE A 568 16.89 25.85 10.81
N GLY A 569 16.67 24.53 10.90
CA GLY A 569 17.62 23.58 11.48
C GLY A 569 17.94 23.89 12.95
N PRO A 570 19.19 23.68 13.39
CA PRO A 570 19.60 23.90 14.79
C PRO A 570 19.42 25.32 15.34
N GLN A 571 19.14 26.32 14.48
CA GLN A 571 18.82 27.69 14.92
C GLN A 571 17.63 27.75 15.89
N VAL A 572 16.72 26.76 15.82
CA VAL A 572 15.55 26.66 16.73
C VAL A 572 15.93 26.49 18.20
N LEU A 573 17.15 26.08 18.49
CA LEU A 573 17.66 25.88 19.85
C LEU A 573 18.15 27.19 20.49
N ASP A 574 18.29 28.28 19.72
CA ASP A 574 18.66 29.58 20.27
C ASP A 574 17.51 30.11 21.17
N PRO A 575 17.79 30.53 22.42
CA PRO A 575 16.76 31.02 23.34
C PRO A 575 15.94 32.20 22.82
N ASP A 576 16.48 32.98 21.88
CA ASP A 576 15.84 34.15 21.29
C ASP A 576 14.97 33.80 20.07
N PHE A 577 15.07 32.57 19.53
CA PHE A 577 14.29 32.13 18.38
C PHE A 577 12.79 32.28 18.61
N ALA A 578 12.30 31.87 19.78
CA ALA A 578 10.90 31.96 20.15
C ALA A 578 10.38 33.42 20.28
N ASN A 579 11.26 34.40 20.47
CA ASN A 579 10.87 35.81 20.48
C ASN A 579 10.62 36.30 19.06
N HIS A 580 11.53 35.97 18.13
CA HIS A 580 11.39 36.30 16.72
C HIS A 580 10.19 35.59 16.08
N ALA A 581 9.93 34.33 16.47
CA ALA A 581 8.75 33.57 16.06
C ALA A 581 7.45 34.28 16.45
N ARG A 582 7.30 34.65 17.74
CA ARG A 582 6.11 35.37 18.25
C ARG A 582 5.94 36.76 17.63
N ALA A 583 7.05 37.42 17.29
CA ALA A 583 7.03 38.69 16.59
C ALA A 583 6.67 38.56 15.10
N GLY A 584 6.67 37.34 14.53
CA GLY A 584 6.42 37.11 13.10
C GLY A 584 7.55 37.60 12.19
N THR A 585 8.78 37.70 12.72
CA THR A 585 9.94 38.27 11.99
C THR A 585 10.86 37.22 11.36
N LEU A 586 10.62 35.94 11.61
CA LEU A 586 11.48 34.86 11.11
C LEU A 586 11.61 34.87 9.57
N GLY A 587 12.84 34.79 9.07
CA GLY A 587 13.14 34.85 7.63
C GLY A 587 12.98 36.21 6.97
N THR A 588 12.59 37.26 7.72
CA THR A 588 12.64 38.66 7.24
C THR A 588 14.01 39.27 7.52
N PRO A 589 14.36 40.42 6.92
CA PRO A 589 15.59 41.16 7.24
C PRO A 589 15.71 41.62 8.70
N GLU A 590 14.60 41.64 9.44
CA GLU A 590 14.54 42.08 10.85
C GLU A 590 14.96 40.97 11.82
N SER A 591 14.97 39.72 11.37
CA SER A 591 15.40 38.56 12.15
C SER A 591 16.83 38.16 11.82
N LYS A 592 17.62 37.90 12.86
CA LYS A 592 18.95 37.28 12.73
C LYS A 592 18.87 35.82 12.23
N PHE A 593 17.70 35.18 12.39
CA PHE A 593 17.46 33.82 11.95
C PHE A 593 16.88 33.80 10.54
N GLN A 594 17.59 33.14 9.62
CA GLN A 594 17.22 32.99 8.22
C GLN A 594 16.96 31.51 7.91
N PRO A 595 15.94 31.18 7.09
CA PRO A 595 15.62 29.80 6.78
C PRO A 595 16.75 29.17 5.96
N ILE A 596 17.15 27.96 6.35
CA ILE A 596 18.02 27.09 5.58
C ILE A 596 17.22 26.54 4.40
N ASN A 597 16.04 25.99 4.68
CA ASN A 597 15.11 25.52 3.65
C ASN A 597 14.07 26.62 3.33
N ARG A 598 14.47 27.56 2.47
CA ARG A 598 13.66 28.73 2.15
C ARG A 598 12.37 28.38 1.37
N GLU A 599 12.43 27.45 0.44
CA GLU A 599 11.25 26.98 -0.33
C GLU A 599 10.18 26.41 0.60
N PHE A 600 10.58 25.61 1.60
CA PHE A 600 9.65 25.07 2.59
C PHE A 600 9.03 26.16 3.48
N TRP A 601 9.85 27.10 3.96
CA TRP A 601 9.43 28.20 4.84
C TRP A 601 8.48 29.18 4.15
N ASP A 602 8.78 29.58 2.91
CA ASP A 602 7.99 30.55 2.16
C ASP A 602 6.55 30.03 1.92
N GLU A 603 6.38 28.71 1.86
CA GLU A 603 5.10 27.98 1.73
C GLU A 603 4.49 27.54 3.08
N THR A 604 4.98 28.08 4.20
CA THR A 604 4.48 27.80 5.55
C THR A 604 3.95 29.08 6.21
N ASP A 605 2.76 28.98 6.80
CA ASP A 605 2.19 29.99 7.71
C ASP A 605 1.96 29.38 9.09
N ILE A 606 2.35 30.11 10.14
CA ILE A 606 2.11 29.73 11.53
C ILE A 606 1.25 30.82 12.19
N VAL A 607 0.13 30.40 12.76
CA VAL A 607 -0.93 31.25 13.31
C VAL A 607 -1.08 30.91 14.78
N ASP A 608 -0.51 31.74 15.65
CA ASP A 608 -0.53 31.53 17.10
C ASP A 608 -1.74 32.22 17.75
N LEU A 609 -2.72 31.43 18.22
CA LEU A 609 -3.96 31.95 18.82
C LEU A 609 -3.79 32.49 20.26
N PHE A 610 -2.60 32.43 20.85
CA PHE A 610 -2.32 32.98 22.18
C PHE A 610 -1.20 34.04 22.15
N GLY A 611 -0.07 33.69 21.53
CA GLY A 611 1.15 34.49 21.47
C GLY A 611 1.32 35.31 20.19
N GLY A 612 0.44 35.19 19.19
CA GLY A 612 0.56 35.83 17.88
C GLY A 612 0.60 37.38 17.86
N PRO A 613 0.88 37.98 16.70
CA PRO A 613 0.92 39.43 16.54
C PRO A 613 -0.45 40.08 16.77
N ARG A 614 -0.44 41.34 17.20
CA ARG A 614 -1.68 42.13 17.42
C ARG A 614 -2.43 42.28 16.09
N GLY A 615 -3.76 42.21 16.14
CA GLY A 615 -4.61 42.40 14.95
C GLY A 615 -4.60 41.23 13.94
N MET A 616 -3.87 40.13 14.21
CA MET A 616 -3.79 38.96 13.32
C MET A 616 -5.16 38.34 12.99
N LEU A 617 -6.13 38.46 13.90
CA LEU A 617 -7.49 37.92 13.77
C LEU A 617 -8.54 39.01 13.55
N CYS A 618 -8.11 40.23 13.17
CA CYS A 618 -9.02 41.32 12.86
C CYS A 618 -9.97 40.94 11.72
N ALA A 619 -11.27 41.10 11.93
CA ALA A 619 -12.30 40.63 11.02
C ALA A 619 -12.14 41.18 9.59
N TRP A 620 -11.99 42.49 9.45
CA TRP A 620 -11.87 43.16 8.15
C TRP A 620 -10.52 42.95 7.46
N ALA A 621 -9.48 42.51 8.18
CA ALA A 621 -8.22 42.13 7.57
C ALA A 621 -8.26 40.70 7.00
N LEU A 622 -9.14 39.85 7.53
CA LEU A 622 -9.30 38.46 7.10
C LEU A 622 -10.33 38.27 5.98
N THR A 623 -11.12 39.29 5.66
CA THR A 623 -12.18 39.24 4.63
C THR A 623 -11.85 40.13 3.44
N ASP A 624 -12.53 39.89 2.32
CA ASP A 624 -12.33 40.66 1.09
C ASP A 624 -13.30 41.83 0.95
N THR A 625 -14.48 41.73 1.56
CA THR A 625 -15.50 42.79 1.57
C THR A 625 -15.69 43.37 2.97
N TYR A 626 -16.17 44.62 3.02
CA TYR A 626 -16.53 45.27 4.28
C TYR A 626 -17.68 44.52 4.96
N GLU A 627 -18.70 44.12 4.21
CA GLU A 627 -19.87 43.38 4.70
C GLU A 627 -19.49 42.05 5.36
N ASP A 628 -18.59 41.28 4.75
CA ASP A 628 -18.11 40.02 5.34
C ASP A 628 -17.31 40.28 6.61
N GLY A 629 -16.51 41.35 6.62
CA GLY A 629 -15.74 41.78 7.78
C GLY A 629 -16.63 42.23 8.93
N GLU A 630 -17.69 42.97 8.62
CA GLU A 630 -18.72 43.38 9.58
C GLU A 630 -19.46 42.16 10.15
N ALA A 631 -19.86 41.20 9.31
CA ALA A 631 -20.53 39.97 9.74
C ALA A 631 -19.64 39.14 10.68
N LEU A 632 -18.35 38.98 10.34
CA LEU A 632 -17.39 38.28 11.18
C LEU A 632 -17.14 39.04 12.50
N ALA A 633 -16.99 40.36 12.46
CA ALA A 633 -16.84 41.20 13.65
C ALA A 633 -18.05 41.07 14.58
N ARG A 634 -19.28 41.06 14.04
CA ARG A 634 -20.51 40.85 14.82
C ARG A 634 -20.53 39.47 15.49
N ALA A 635 -20.14 38.41 14.78
CA ALA A 635 -20.04 37.07 15.36
C ALA A 635 -18.96 36.97 16.45
N GLN A 636 -17.83 37.67 16.29
CA GLN A 636 -16.81 37.79 17.34
C GLN A 636 -17.39 38.51 18.58
N LEU A 637 -18.11 39.62 18.37
CA LEU A 637 -18.74 40.39 19.45
C LEU A 637 -19.87 39.63 20.16
N GLU A 638 -20.58 38.73 19.48
CA GLU A 638 -21.57 37.84 20.10
C GLU A 638 -20.96 36.96 21.19
N LEU A 639 -19.73 36.49 20.97
CA LEU A 639 -19.00 35.67 21.93
C LEU A 639 -18.40 36.55 23.05
N LEU A 640 -17.84 37.70 22.68
CA LEU A 640 -17.18 38.63 23.60
C LEU A 640 -18.16 39.40 24.49
N ILE A 641 -19.35 39.75 23.99
CA ILE A 641 -20.37 40.58 24.64
C ILE A 641 -21.71 39.82 24.60
N PRO A 642 -22.02 39.01 25.62
CA PRO A 642 -23.22 38.17 25.61
C PRO A 642 -24.52 39.00 25.62
N ASP A 643 -24.55 40.10 26.37
CA ASP A 643 -25.74 40.93 26.49
C ASP A 643 -26.02 41.66 25.17
N ARG A 644 -27.22 41.42 24.64
CA ARG A 644 -27.69 42.05 23.41
C ARG A 644 -27.82 43.57 23.55
N SER A 645 -28.24 44.06 24.71
CA SER A 645 -28.44 45.51 24.92
C SER A 645 -27.11 46.29 24.95
N ASP A 646 -26.01 45.66 25.32
CA ASP A 646 -24.66 46.24 25.18
C ASP A 646 -24.18 46.23 23.71
N ARG A 647 -24.55 45.21 22.95
CA ARG A 647 -24.22 45.14 21.51
C ARG A 647 -25.00 46.16 20.68
N ASP A 648 -26.27 46.40 20.99
CA ASP A 648 -27.11 47.38 20.29
C ASP A 648 -26.52 48.81 20.36
N ARG A 649 -25.71 49.11 21.39
CA ARG A 649 -25.00 50.40 21.54
C ARG A 649 -23.85 50.58 20.54
N LEU A 650 -23.34 49.50 19.95
CA LEU A 650 -22.24 49.54 18.98
C LEU A 650 -22.72 49.83 17.54
N GLU A 651 -24.04 49.83 17.29
CA GLU A 651 -24.60 49.99 15.94
C GLU A 651 -24.26 51.34 15.29
N GLN A 652 -24.23 52.42 16.08
CA GLN A 652 -23.81 53.73 15.58
C GLN A 652 -22.35 53.72 15.11
N GLY A 653 -21.48 53.02 15.84
CA GLY A 653 -20.08 52.84 15.47
C GLY A 653 -19.92 52.05 14.17
N PHE A 654 -20.67 50.95 13.99
CA PHE A 654 -20.68 50.20 12.73
C PHE A 654 -21.11 51.05 11.54
N TYR A 655 -22.12 51.91 11.71
CA TYR A 655 -22.57 52.84 10.67
C TYR A 655 -21.48 53.86 10.31
N ALA A 656 -20.84 54.47 11.31
CA ALA A 656 -19.76 55.43 11.11
C ALA A 656 -18.56 54.81 10.38
N MET A 657 -18.13 53.62 10.81
CA MET A 657 -17.03 52.87 10.16
C MET A 657 -17.35 52.52 8.71
N LYS A 658 -18.62 52.22 8.40
CA LYS A 658 -19.06 51.91 7.03
C LYS A 658 -18.99 53.11 6.11
N GLU A 659 -19.42 54.28 6.59
CA GLU A 659 -19.32 55.54 5.84
C GLU A 659 -17.86 55.97 5.64
N HIS A 660 -17.02 55.81 6.66
CA HIS A 660 -15.57 56.04 6.53
C HIS A 660 -14.94 55.12 5.49
N TYR A 661 -15.30 53.83 5.49
CA TYR A 661 -14.83 52.88 4.50
C TYR A 661 -15.23 53.27 3.07
N ARG A 662 -16.50 53.63 2.85
CA ARG A 662 -16.98 54.09 1.54
C ARG A 662 -16.28 55.36 1.07
N SER A 663 -16.04 56.29 2.00
CA SER A 663 -15.32 57.54 1.70
C SER A 663 -13.86 57.27 1.30
N ALA A 664 -13.15 56.40 2.05
CA ALA A 664 -11.79 56.00 1.73
C ALA A 664 -11.70 55.27 0.38
N GLU A 665 -12.62 54.34 0.12
CA GLU A 665 -12.70 53.61 -1.15
C GLU A 665 -12.93 54.57 -2.34
N SER A 666 -13.83 55.55 -2.17
CA SER A 666 -14.08 56.58 -3.20
C SER A 666 -12.88 57.49 -3.47
N SER A 667 -11.97 57.63 -2.50
CA SER A 667 -10.77 58.47 -2.58
C SER A 667 -9.52 57.68 -2.98
N GLY A 668 -9.62 56.35 -3.14
CA GLY A 668 -8.50 55.47 -3.42
C GLY A 668 -7.57 55.23 -2.23
N GLU A 669 -8.01 55.55 -1.00
CA GLU A 669 -7.25 55.35 0.22
C GLU A 669 -7.48 53.94 0.80
N SER A 670 -6.45 53.35 1.40
CA SER A 670 -6.55 52.06 2.08
C SER A 670 -7.00 52.27 3.53
N TYR A 671 -8.24 51.90 3.84
CA TYR A 671 -8.78 51.88 5.19
C TYR A 671 -9.18 50.47 5.61
N ILE A 672 -8.69 50.03 6.78
CA ILE A 672 -9.01 48.74 7.38
C ILE A 672 -9.67 49.02 8.73
N PRO A 673 -10.99 48.85 8.85
CA PRO A 673 -11.68 49.05 10.12
C PRO A 673 -11.19 48.06 11.19
N THR A 674 -11.25 48.46 12.46
CA THR A 674 -10.85 47.61 13.59
C THR A 674 -11.86 47.64 14.74
N LEU A 675 -11.87 46.60 15.58
CA LEU A 675 -12.70 46.60 16.79
C LEU A 675 -12.26 47.67 17.81
N THR A 676 -11.01 48.12 17.76
CA THR A 676 -10.55 49.26 18.56
C THR A 676 -11.21 50.56 18.12
N GLU A 677 -11.34 50.81 16.82
CA GLU A 677 -12.09 51.98 16.31
C GLU A 677 -13.57 51.91 16.70
N LEU A 678 -14.16 50.71 16.64
CA LEU A 678 -15.53 50.50 17.12
C LEU A 678 -15.67 50.83 18.61
N SER A 679 -14.70 50.45 19.44
CA SER A 679 -14.72 50.81 20.87
C SER A 679 -14.59 52.33 21.10
N ALA A 680 -13.93 53.04 20.19
CA ALA A 680 -13.78 54.49 20.26
C ALA A 680 -15.09 55.24 19.96
N SER A 681 -16.05 54.64 19.24
CA SER A 681 -17.35 55.28 18.99
C SER A 681 -18.18 55.46 20.27
N LEU A 682 -17.89 54.70 21.33
CA LEU A 682 -18.58 54.83 22.62
C LEU A 682 -18.21 56.13 23.37
N TYR A 683 -17.16 56.85 22.96
CA TYR A 683 -16.73 58.09 23.64
C TYR A 683 -17.82 59.18 23.60
N GLU A 684 -18.41 59.43 22.44
CA GLU A 684 -19.43 60.48 22.26
C GLU A 684 -20.70 60.21 23.07
N GLU A 685 -21.15 58.95 23.12
CA GLU A 685 -22.34 58.55 23.88
C GLU A 685 -22.08 58.63 25.39
N ILE A 686 -20.88 58.25 25.86
CA ILE A 686 -20.47 58.38 27.26
C ILE A 686 -20.36 59.84 27.69
N GLU A 687 -19.83 60.72 26.83
CA GLU A 687 -19.75 62.16 27.10
C GLU A 687 -21.15 62.77 27.27
N THR A 688 -22.05 62.46 26.34
CA THR A 688 -23.47 62.90 26.38
C THR A 688 -24.18 62.41 27.65
N LEU A 689 -23.99 61.14 28.02
CA LEU A 689 -24.58 60.58 29.25
C LEU A 689 -23.93 61.12 30.53
N SER A 690 -22.63 61.47 30.47
CA SER A 690 -21.92 62.11 31.58
C SER A 690 -22.48 63.51 31.86
N GLU A 691 -22.78 64.28 30.81
CA GLU A 691 -23.46 65.57 30.94
C GLU A 691 -24.87 65.40 31.54
N ALA A 692 -25.64 64.43 31.05
CA ALA A 692 -27.00 64.13 31.54
C ALA A 692 -27.02 63.60 33.00
N ALA A 693 -25.97 62.88 33.42
CA ALA A 693 -25.82 62.35 34.78
C ALA A 693 -25.22 63.38 35.78
N GLY A 694 -24.65 64.47 35.27
CA GLY A 694 -23.90 65.47 36.01
C GLY A 694 -24.71 66.28 37.03
N GLU A 695 -24.02 66.90 37.98
CA GLU A 695 -24.62 67.71 39.07
C GLU A 695 -25.47 68.89 38.59
N GLY A 696 -25.26 69.35 37.36
CA GLY A 696 -26.02 70.42 36.73
C GLY A 696 -27.40 70.04 36.18
N ASN A 697 -27.74 68.75 36.04
CA ASN A 697 -29.08 68.34 35.61
C ASN A 697 -30.04 68.29 36.82
N THR A 698 -31.06 69.16 36.81
CA THR A 698 -32.06 69.31 37.88
C THR A 698 -33.23 68.32 37.77
N ASP A 699 -33.38 67.62 36.64
CA ASP A 699 -34.41 66.60 36.46
C ASP A 699 -33.95 65.25 37.03
N TRP A 700 -34.38 64.98 38.26
CA TRP A 700 -34.08 63.73 38.96
C TRP A 700 -34.57 62.48 38.20
N SER A 701 -35.64 62.61 37.42
CA SER A 701 -36.28 61.47 36.73
C SER A 701 -35.48 60.97 35.53
N SER A 702 -34.74 61.84 34.85
CA SER A 702 -33.82 61.49 33.75
C SER A 702 -32.39 61.24 34.23
N ARG A 703 -31.99 61.86 35.35
CA ARG A 703 -30.62 61.77 35.86
C ARG A 703 -30.24 60.42 36.46
N LEU A 704 -31.14 59.79 37.22
CA LEU A 704 -30.85 58.49 37.85
C LEU A 704 -30.70 57.37 36.79
N PRO A 705 -31.59 57.24 35.78
CA PRO A 705 -31.39 56.33 34.65
C PRO A 705 -30.10 56.62 33.87
N ALA A 706 -29.78 57.90 33.59
CA ALA A 706 -28.55 58.28 32.91
C ALA A 706 -27.30 57.85 33.68
N LYS A 707 -27.32 57.92 35.03
CA LYS A 707 -26.21 57.49 35.88
C LYS A 707 -26.00 55.96 35.85
N HIS A 708 -27.09 55.19 35.86
CA HIS A 708 -27.02 53.73 35.73
C HIS A 708 -26.48 53.31 34.36
N GLU A 709 -26.98 53.93 33.30
CA GLU A 709 -26.56 53.64 31.93
C GLU A 709 -25.11 54.09 31.67
N LEU A 710 -24.71 55.24 32.21
CA LEU A 710 -23.32 55.71 32.15
C LEU A 710 -22.37 54.71 32.81
N SER A 711 -22.71 54.20 34.00
CA SER A 711 -21.89 53.19 34.68
C SER A 711 -21.78 51.90 33.88
N ARG A 712 -22.86 51.51 33.21
CA ARG A 712 -22.91 50.32 32.34
C ARG A 712 -22.01 50.49 31.12
N LEU A 713 -22.15 51.59 30.38
CA LEU A 713 -21.34 51.90 29.19
C LEU A 713 -19.86 52.13 29.52
N GLN A 714 -19.55 52.76 30.66
CA GLN A 714 -18.17 52.87 31.14
C GLN A 714 -17.56 51.49 31.43
N GLY A 715 -18.35 50.56 31.98
CA GLY A 715 -17.95 49.16 32.16
C GLY A 715 -17.70 48.45 30.83
N LEU A 716 -18.61 48.60 29.86
CA LEU A 716 -18.47 48.04 28.51
C LEU A 716 -17.21 48.59 27.80
N LYS A 717 -17.01 49.90 27.84
CA LYS A 717 -15.84 50.56 27.26
C LYS A 717 -14.55 50.10 27.93
N SER A 718 -14.50 50.07 29.26
CA SER A 718 -13.32 49.59 29.98
C SER A 718 -12.97 48.14 29.61
N ARG A 719 -13.98 47.29 29.38
CA ARG A 719 -13.79 45.92 28.90
C ARG A 719 -13.20 45.89 27.50
N LEU A 720 -13.73 46.69 26.56
CA LEU A 720 -13.24 46.77 25.18
C LEU A 720 -11.84 47.39 25.08
N GLU A 721 -11.52 48.40 25.89
CA GLU A 721 -10.19 49.01 25.95
C GLU A 721 -9.17 48.04 26.56
N GLY A 722 -9.54 47.33 27.63
CA GLY A 722 -8.72 46.27 28.23
C GLY A 722 -8.47 45.08 27.29
N ALA A 723 -9.37 44.85 26.33
CA ALA A 723 -9.26 43.80 25.32
C ALA A 723 -8.01 43.96 24.43
N SER A 724 -7.45 45.17 24.30
CA SER A 724 -6.21 45.42 23.53
C SER A 724 -4.94 44.82 24.17
N VAL A 725 -4.98 44.48 25.46
CA VAL A 725 -3.84 43.95 26.23
C VAL A 725 -3.96 42.44 26.44
N ASN A 726 -5.18 41.92 26.57
CA ASN A 726 -5.41 40.51 26.88
C ASN A 726 -4.91 39.59 25.74
N PRO A 727 -4.35 38.40 26.05
CA PRO A 727 -3.67 37.54 25.08
C PRO A 727 -4.48 37.19 23.83
N TYR A 728 -5.77 36.89 23.98
CA TYR A 728 -6.67 36.52 22.89
C TYR A 728 -7.26 37.75 22.20
N SER A 729 -7.82 38.67 22.97
CA SER A 729 -8.50 39.85 22.44
C SER A 729 -7.57 40.79 21.67
N ARG A 730 -6.28 40.89 22.05
CA ARG A 730 -5.31 41.70 21.30
C ARG A 730 -5.14 41.25 19.84
N LEU A 731 -5.43 39.97 19.56
CA LEU A 731 -5.40 39.42 18.21
C LEU A 731 -6.57 39.95 17.36
N LEU A 732 -7.72 40.22 17.98
CA LEU A 732 -8.95 40.70 17.35
C LEU A 732 -8.99 42.22 17.22
N PHE A 733 -8.52 42.93 18.26
CA PHE A 733 -8.63 44.38 18.38
C PHE A 733 -7.43 45.16 17.79
N GLY A 734 -6.26 44.53 17.70
CA GLY A 734 -5.05 45.23 17.24
C GLY A 734 -5.12 45.77 15.81
N GLN A 735 -4.25 46.74 15.50
CA GLN A 735 -4.06 47.20 14.12
C GLN A 735 -3.64 46.03 13.23
N ALA A 736 -4.32 45.91 12.09
CA ALA A 736 -4.20 44.76 11.23
C ALA A 736 -3.57 45.14 9.89
N ASP A 737 -2.75 44.23 9.36
CA ASP A 737 -2.21 44.32 8.01
C ASP A 737 -2.96 43.32 7.10
N ARG A 738 -3.33 43.76 5.89
CA ARG A 738 -3.91 42.90 4.86
C ARG A 738 -2.91 41.86 4.32
N SER A 739 -1.63 41.98 4.64
CA SER A 739 -0.57 41.03 4.30
C SER A 739 -0.55 39.76 5.18
N VAL A 740 -1.36 39.71 6.24
CA VAL A 740 -1.43 38.57 7.17
C VAL A 740 -1.78 37.27 6.43
N GLY A 741 -0.89 36.28 6.45
CA GLY A 741 -1.04 35.01 5.70
C GLY A 741 -2.35 34.26 5.97
N PHE A 742 -2.90 34.41 7.18
CA PHE A 742 -4.17 33.80 7.59
C PHE A 742 -5.40 34.33 6.83
N ARG A 743 -5.28 35.46 6.12
CA ARG A 743 -6.35 36.01 5.29
C ARG A 743 -6.80 35.04 4.21
N SER A 744 -5.90 34.31 3.55
CA SER A 744 -6.31 33.53 2.37
C SER A 744 -5.95 32.05 2.34
N ILE A 745 -5.28 31.50 3.37
CA ILE A 745 -4.88 30.07 3.46
C ILE A 745 -4.49 29.52 2.07
N LYS A 746 -3.57 30.24 1.40
CA LYS A 746 -3.15 29.94 0.02
C LYS A 746 -1.92 29.05 -0.04
N LYS A 747 -1.05 29.18 0.96
CA LYS A 747 0.20 28.43 1.08
C LYS A 747 -0.07 26.94 1.25
N ARG A 748 0.96 26.11 1.03
CA ARG A 748 0.88 24.66 1.24
C ARG A 748 0.58 24.28 2.69
N ARG A 749 1.12 25.02 3.65
CA ARG A 749 0.99 24.71 5.09
C ARG A 749 0.46 25.89 5.85
N THR A 750 -0.58 25.66 6.65
CA THR A 750 -1.05 26.61 7.66
C THR A 750 -1.22 25.90 8.99
N VAL A 751 -0.36 26.22 9.94
CA VAL A 751 -0.40 25.64 11.29
C VAL A 751 -1.07 26.64 12.22
N ILE A 752 -2.15 26.24 12.87
CA ILE A 752 -2.87 27.01 13.88
C ILE A 752 -2.47 26.46 15.23
N THR A 753 -1.55 27.14 15.92
CA THR A 753 -1.07 26.72 17.23
C THR A 753 -2.12 27.07 18.29
N LEU A 754 -2.50 26.06 19.07
CA LEU A 754 -3.37 26.16 20.25
C LEU A 754 -2.55 25.93 21.53
N PHE A 755 -1.22 26.02 21.44
CA PHE A 755 -0.34 25.85 22.60
C PHE A 755 -0.60 26.95 23.63
N ARG A 756 -0.85 26.56 24.89
CA ARG A 756 -1.31 27.43 26.00
C ARG A 756 -2.71 28.03 25.80
N PHE A 757 -3.45 27.57 24.79
CA PHE A 757 -4.84 27.94 24.61
C PHE A 757 -5.69 27.31 25.72
N THR A 758 -6.60 28.11 26.28
CA THR A 758 -7.56 27.65 27.30
C THR A 758 -8.93 27.52 26.64
N PRO A 759 -9.35 26.32 26.22
CA PRO A 759 -10.67 26.15 25.61
C PRO A 759 -11.79 26.41 26.63
N PRO A 760 -12.96 26.87 26.17
CA PRO A 760 -14.13 26.99 27.02
C PRO A 760 -14.55 25.61 27.56
N ASP A 761 -15.04 25.57 28.80
CA ASP A 761 -15.53 24.32 29.39
C ASP A 761 -16.77 23.82 28.63
N PRO A 762 -16.71 22.64 27.98
CA PRO A 762 -17.82 22.12 27.19
C PRO A 762 -19.05 21.76 28.02
N LYS A 763 -18.94 21.66 29.36
CA LYS A 763 -20.07 21.41 30.26
C LYS A 763 -20.78 22.69 30.68
N LYS A 764 -20.13 23.85 30.58
CA LYS A 764 -20.73 25.14 30.94
C LYS A 764 -21.47 25.74 29.75
N PRO A 765 -22.72 26.18 29.91
CA PRO A 765 -23.41 26.93 28.86
C PRO A 765 -22.69 28.27 28.62
N ALA A 766 -22.78 28.81 27.40
CA ALA A 766 -22.08 30.03 27.00
C ALA A 766 -22.39 31.28 27.84
N ALA A 767 -23.51 31.28 28.58
CA ALA A 767 -23.85 32.34 29.54
C ALA A 767 -22.96 32.35 30.78
N GLU A 768 -22.41 31.20 31.18
CA GLU A 768 -21.60 31.01 32.39
C GLU A 768 -20.09 31.10 32.14
N TRP A 769 -19.67 31.36 30.90
CA TRP A 769 -18.27 31.55 30.57
C TRP A 769 -17.69 32.82 31.20
N SER A 770 -16.51 32.66 31.80
CA SER A 770 -15.63 33.76 32.23
C SER A 770 -15.19 34.60 31.04
N ASP A 771 -14.72 35.82 31.32
CA ASP A 771 -14.22 36.71 30.27
C ASP A 771 -13.08 36.05 29.47
N THR A 772 -12.13 35.39 30.13
CA THR A 772 -11.05 34.66 29.44
C THR A 772 -11.55 33.51 28.55
N GLU A 773 -12.58 32.77 28.98
CA GLU A 773 -13.18 31.70 28.17
C GLU A 773 -13.90 32.28 26.93
N ARG A 774 -14.53 33.46 27.07
CA ARG A 774 -15.18 34.18 25.95
C ARG A 774 -14.17 34.70 24.94
N GLU A 775 -13.08 35.29 25.40
CA GLU A 775 -12.03 35.78 24.52
C GLU A 775 -11.36 34.63 23.75
N ALA A 776 -11.07 33.51 24.43
CA ALA A 776 -10.55 32.31 23.80
C ALA A 776 -11.54 31.76 22.76
N ALA A 777 -12.83 31.67 23.11
CA ALA A 777 -13.90 31.24 22.21
C ALA A 777 -13.99 32.11 20.93
N ALA A 778 -13.86 33.44 21.06
CA ALA A 778 -13.85 34.35 19.92
C ALA A 778 -12.64 34.15 19.00
N ALA A 779 -11.45 33.92 19.57
CA ALA A 779 -10.23 33.66 18.81
C ALA A 779 -10.32 32.35 18.00
N ILE A 780 -10.69 31.24 18.65
CA ILE A 780 -10.82 29.94 17.98
C ILE A 780 -12.02 29.91 17.02
N PHE A 781 -13.12 30.60 17.32
CA PHE A 781 -14.23 30.77 16.38
C PHE A 781 -13.76 31.43 15.09
N THR A 782 -12.95 32.48 15.19
CA THR A 782 -12.36 33.16 14.03
C THR A 782 -11.50 32.20 13.23
N ALA A 783 -10.69 31.39 13.90
CA ALA A 783 -9.87 30.38 13.22
C ALA A 783 -10.74 29.33 12.51
N LEU A 784 -11.73 28.76 13.18
CA LEU A 784 -12.67 27.78 12.62
C LEU A 784 -13.47 28.35 11.46
N HIS A 785 -13.85 29.64 11.51
CA HIS A 785 -14.52 30.31 10.40
C HIS A 785 -13.61 30.35 9.15
N ARG A 786 -12.31 30.62 9.31
CA ARG A 786 -11.35 30.54 8.19
C ARG A 786 -11.17 29.12 7.67
N ILE A 787 -11.09 28.12 8.56
CA ILE A 787 -11.02 26.71 8.16
C ILE A 787 -12.28 26.31 7.39
N ASN A 788 -13.46 26.78 7.80
CA ASN A 788 -14.72 26.51 7.11
C ASN A 788 -14.74 27.14 5.70
N ASN A 789 -14.17 28.32 5.51
CA ASN A 789 -14.03 28.93 4.18
C ASN A 789 -13.03 28.13 3.32
N PHE A 790 -11.89 27.73 3.91
CA PHE A 790 -10.92 26.85 3.27
C PHE A 790 -11.52 25.51 2.85
N PHE A 791 -12.38 24.92 3.67
CA PHE A 791 -13.12 23.70 3.36
C PHE A 791 -14.17 23.92 2.26
N GLY A 792 -14.93 25.01 2.35
CA GLY A 792 -16.03 25.35 1.45
C GLY A 792 -15.60 25.84 0.07
N ASP A 793 -14.31 26.11 -0.16
CA ASP A 793 -13.84 26.52 -1.48
C ASP A 793 -14.05 25.38 -2.51
N VAL A 794 -14.78 25.68 -3.58
CA VAL A 794 -15.12 24.75 -4.65
C VAL A 794 -14.40 25.07 -5.96
N THR A 795 -13.49 26.03 -5.91
CA THR A 795 -12.78 26.56 -7.08
C THR A 795 -11.94 25.46 -7.71
N GLU A 796 -12.19 25.21 -8.99
CA GLU A 796 -11.33 24.36 -9.81
C GLU A 796 -10.17 25.18 -10.34
N SER A 797 -9.00 24.56 -10.36
CA SER A 797 -7.79 25.11 -10.97
C SER A 797 -7.10 24.06 -11.82
N VAL A 798 -6.11 24.48 -12.59
CA VAL A 798 -5.26 23.58 -13.35
C VAL A 798 -4.07 23.22 -12.48
N SER A 799 -3.85 21.93 -12.24
CA SER A 799 -2.68 21.42 -11.54
C SER A 799 -1.40 21.95 -12.22
N PRO A 800 -0.49 22.62 -11.47
CA PRO A 800 0.78 23.09 -12.02
C PRO A 800 1.64 21.95 -12.58
N HIS A 801 1.52 20.75 -12.00
CA HIS A 801 2.25 19.55 -12.37
C HIS A 801 1.62 18.79 -13.54
N SER A 802 0.50 18.12 -13.29
CA SER A 802 -0.16 17.22 -14.25
C SER A 802 -0.91 17.95 -15.38
N LYS A 803 -1.08 19.27 -15.29
CA LYS A 803 -1.91 20.12 -16.18
C LYS A 803 -3.37 19.69 -16.25
N ARG A 804 -3.83 18.83 -15.33
CA ARG A 804 -5.22 18.41 -15.22
C ARG A 804 -6.02 19.49 -14.51
N ARG A 805 -7.23 19.76 -15.01
CA ARG A 805 -8.19 20.63 -14.32
C ARG A 805 -8.89 19.83 -13.24
N GLY A 806 -8.96 20.37 -12.03
CA GLY A 806 -9.63 19.72 -10.90
C GLY A 806 -9.64 20.60 -9.66
N ARG A 807 -10.08 20.01 -8.54
CA ARG A 807 -9.99 20.64 -7.23
C ARG A 807 -8.66 20.30 -6.58
N ARG A 808 -7.95 21.32 -6.11
CA ARG A 808 -6.70 21.12 -5.37
C ARG A 808 -6.97 20.25 -4.13
N PRO A 809 -6.17 19.19 -3.89
CA PRO A 809 -6.29 18.39 -2.68
C PRO A 809 -6.09 19.25 -1.43
N ARG A 810 -6.92 19.02 -0.42
CA ARG A 810 -6.85 19.71 0.87
C ARG A 810 -6.93 18.73 2.02
N ALA A 811 -6.29 19.06 3.13
CA ALA A 811 -6.30 18.27 4.35
C ALA A 811 -6.45 19.14 5.59
N LEU A 812 -7.18 18.61 6.57
CA LEU A 812 -7.26 19.16 7.92
C LEU A 812 -6.70 18.16 8.93
N PHE A 813 -5.64 18.55 9.63
CA PHE A 813 -5.10 17.82 10.77
C PHE A 813 -5.68 18.36 12.06
N ILE A 814 -6.16 17.46 12.91
CA ILE A 814 -6.68 17.81 14.23
C ILE A 814 -5.96 16.91 15.24
N ASP A 815 -4.98 17.47 15.95
CA ASP A 815 -4.42 16.84 17.14
C ASP A 815 -5.24 17.22 18.38
N GLU A 816 -5.44 16.26 19.27
CA GLU A 816 -6.30 16.38 20.46
C GLU A 816 -7.65 17.03 20.17
N ALA A 817 -8.42 16.37 19.31
CA ALA A 817 -9.67 16.88 18.77
C ALA A 817 -10.72 17.31 19.81
N TYR A 818 -10.60 16.92 21.08
CA TYR A 818 -11.46 17.42 22.15
C TYR A 818 -11.41 18.95 22.27
N ILE A 819 -10.29 19.60 21.93
CA ILE A 819 -10.14 21.05 21.99
C ILE A 819 -11.02 21.73 20.94
N VAL A 820 -10.99 21.23 19.70
CA VAL A 820 -11.82 21.75 18.60
C VAL A 820 -13.29 21.41 18.80
N THR A 821 -13.59 20.19 19.26
CA THR A 821 -14.95 19.74 19.52
C THR A 821 -15.55 20.31 20.82
N SER A 822 -14.81 21.10 21.61
CA SER A 822 -15.36 21.82 22.76
C SER A 822 -16.44 22.84 22.36
N ILE A 823 -16.37 23.35 21.12
CA ILE A 823 -17.25 24.39 20.59
C ILE A 823 -18.17 23.79 19.52
N GLN A 824 -19.42 24.27 19.48
CA GLN A 824 -20.44 23.80 18.54
C GLN A 824 -19.99 23.93 17.07
N ALA A 825 -19.47 25.10 16.68
CA ALA A 825 -18.97 25.34 15.32
C ALA A 825 -17.88 24.34 14.88
N GLY A 826 -17.02 23.91 15.82
CA GLY A 826 -15.99 22.91 15.54
C GLY A 826 -16.57 21.52 15.25
N ARG A 827 -17.58 21.09 16.03
CA ARG A 827 -18.28 19.82 15.79
C ARG A 827 -18.99 19.79 14.44
N GLU A 828 -19.68 20.88 14.10
CA GLU A 828 -20.38 21.02 12.82
C GLU A 828 -19.43 21.00 11.63
N LEU A 829 -18.29 21.70 11.74
CA LEU A 829 -17.23 21.68 10.72
C LEU A 829 -16.69 20.27 10.47
N ILE A 830 -16.32 19.55 11.54
CA ILE A 830 -15.80 18.18 11.43
C ILE A 830 -16.87 17.26 10.81
N SER A 831 -18.13 17.40 11.26
CA SER A 831 -19.23 16.57 10.76
C SER A 831 -19.45 16.76 9.26
N ARG A 832 -19.49 18.02 8.82
CA ARG A 832 -19.61 18.39 7.41
C ARG A 832 -18.38 17.95 6.60
N ALA A 833 -17.18 18.10 7.15
CA ALA A 833 -15.93 17.75 6.48
C ALA A 833 -15.81 16.26 6.18
N LEU A 834 -16.20 15.40 7.13
CA LEU A 834 -16.20 13.96 6.93
C LEU A 834 -17.24 13.53 5.87
N ARG A 835 -18.45 14.11 5.93
CA ARG A 835 -19.56 13.78 5.02
C ARG A 835 -19.33 14.27 3.58
N GLN A 836 -18.83 15.50 3.42
CA GLN A 836 -18.68 16.16 2.11
C GLN A 836 -17.23 16.12 1.60
N GLY A 837 -16.28 15.58 2.36
CA GLY A 837 -14.86 15.61 2.01
C GLY A 837 -14.56 14.94 0.67
N ARG A 838 -15.25 13.83 0.38
CA ARG A 838 -15.12 13.11 -0.90
C ARG A 838 -15.41 13.99 -2.11
N SER A 839 -16.49 14.76 -2.09
CA SER A 839 -16.84 15.62 -3.22
C SER A 839 -15.91 16.82 -3.32
N LEU A 840 -15.38 17.30 -2.20
CA LEU A 840 -14.53 18.49 -2.12
C LEU A 840 -13.02 18.22 -2.24
N ASN A 841 -12.62 16.96 -2.50
CA ASN A 841 -11.23 16.51 -2.49
C ASN A 841 -10.50 16.91 -1.19
N PHE A 842 -11.16 16.64 -0.07
CA PHE A 842 -10.77 17.08 1.26
C PHE A 842 -10.74 15.89 2.23
N VAL A 843 -9.67 15.79 3.02
CA VAL A 843 -9.46 14.71 4.00
C VAL A 843 -9.29 15.28 5.41
N VAL A 844 -9.69 14.51 6.42
CA VAL A 844 -9.54 14.87 7.83
C VAL A 844 -8.65 13.82 8.50
N VAL A 845 -7.48 14.25 8.97
CA VAL A 845 -6.58 13.42 9.80
C VAL A 845 -6.88 13.73 11.26
N PHE A 846 -7.50 12.77 11.94
CA PHE A 846 -7.98 12.89 13.30
C PHE A 846 -7.06 12.13 14.25
N ILE A 847 -6.41 12.82 15.18
CA ILE A 847 -5.46 12.23 16.11
C ILE A 847 -6.04 12.34 17.52
N SER A 848 -6.22 11.20 18.19
CA SER A 848 -6.75 11.15 19.56
C SER A 848 -6.04 10.08 20.39
N GLN A 849 -6.15 10.20 21.71
CA GLN A 849 -5.74 9.15 22.64
C GLN A 849 -6.83 8.08 22.82
N GLN A 850 -8.10 8.42 22.60
CA GLN A 850 -9.24 7.57 22.91
C GLN A 850 -10.03 7.19 21.66
N ALA A 851 -10.24 5.87 21.48
CA ALA A 851 -11.08 5.34 20.41
C ALA A 851 -12.54 5.85 20.47
N LYS A 852 -13.02 6.15 21.67
CA LYS A 852 -14.40 6.63 21.89
C LYS A 852 -14.70 7.94 21.20
N ASP A 853 -13.70 8.81 21.01
CA ASP A 853 -13.90 10.11 20.36
C ASP A 853 -14.35 9.93 18.90
N ILE A 854 -13.75 8.96 18.20
CA ILE A 854 -14.13 8.61 16.82
C ILE A 854 -15.54 7.99 16.82
N GLN A 855 -15.82 7.06 17.73
CA GLN A 855 -17.12 6.39 17.82
C GLN A 855 -18.27 7.37 18.11
N MET A 856 -18.04 8.37 18.96
CA MET A 856 -19.04 9.41 19.24
C MET A 856 -19.33 10.26 18.01
N ILE A 857 -18.31 10.56 17.20
CA ILE A 857 -18.46 11.30 15.95
C ILE A 857 -19.25 10.46 14.93
N GLU A 858 -18.91 9.17 14.78
CA GLU A 858 -19.62 8.26 13.88
C GLU A 858 -21.09 8.07 14.29
N GLN A 859 -21.36 7.79 15.57
CA GLN A 859 -22.73 7.62 16.10
C GLN A 859 -23.59 8.87 15.87
N ALA A 860 -23.05 10.06 16.19
CA ALA A 860 -23.76 11.32 15.97
C ALA A 860 -24.08 11.58 14.49
N MET A 861 -23.34 10.96 13.57
CA MET A 861 -23.60 11.05 12.13
C MET A 861 -24.59 10.00 11.64
N THR A 862 -24.51 8.76 12.14
CA THR A 862 -25.44 7.68 11.81
C THR A 862 -26.85 8.03 12.24
N ASP A 863 -27.01 8.64 13.42
CA ASP A 863 -28.32 9.10 13.93
C ASP A 863 -28.90 10.26 13.08
N ALA A 864 -28.07 10.94 12.29
CA ALA A 864 -28.42 12.13 11.51
C ALA A 864 -28.56 11.88 9.99
N ALA A 865 -28.30 10.67 9.47
CA ALA A 865 -28.37 10.36 8.03
C ALA A 865 -28.69 8.88 7.73
N GLU A 866 -29.54 8.65 6.71
CA GLU A 866 -29.83 7.36 6.05
C GLU A 866 -28.63 6.84 5.21
N THR A 867 -27.42 6.82 5.75
CA THR A 867 -26.22 6.38 5.00
C THR A 867 -25.39 5.35 5.76
N ASP A 868 -25.36 4.12 5.23
CA ASP A 868 -24.61 2.95 5.72
C ASP A 868 -23.08 3.02 5.52
N GLN A 869 -22.50 4.20 5.26
CA GLN A 869 -21.07 4.32 4.89
C GLN A 869 -20.19 4.77 6.05
N ASN A 870 -19.16 3.97 6.34
CA ASN A 870 -18.10 4.28 7.30
C ASN A 870 -17.34 5.55 6.90
N GLN A 871 -17.33 6.55 7.78
CA GLN A 871 -16.71 7.86 7.54
C GLN A 871 -15.21 7.86 7.78
N PHE A 872 -14.73 6.97 8.67
CA PHE A 872 -13.30 6.73 8.91
C PHE A 872 -12.88 5.45 8.20
N SER A 873 -12.55 5.57 6.91
CA SER A 873 -12.20 4.41 6.10
C SER A 873 -10.86 3.81 6.52
N THR A 874 -9.89 4.63 6.91
CA THR A 874 -8.56 4.19 7.38
C THR A 874 -8.35 4.51 8.85
N VAL A 875 -7.84 3.56 9.63
CA VAL A 875 -7.57 3.74 11.07
C VAL A 875 -6.23 3.12 11.45
N PHE A 876 -5.41 3.87 12.20
CA PHE A 876 -4.18 3.42 12.82
C PHE A 876 -4.37 3.34 14.34
N VAL A 877 -4.15 2.16 14.90
CA VAL A 877 -4.29 1.88 16.32
C VAL A 877 -2.92 1.56 16.92
N PHE A 878 -2.34 2.54 17.60
CA PHE A 878 -1.14 2.35 18.41
C PHE A 878 -1.48 1.68 19.75
N MET A 879 -0.44 1.34 20.52
CA MET A 879 -0.60 0.68 21.81
C MET A 879 -1.60 1.37 22.75
N GLN A 880 -2.40 0.56 23.42
CA GLN A 880 -3.42 0.99 24.38
C GLN A 880 -2.93 0.75 25.82
N LYS A 881 -3.35 1.59 26.78
CA LYS A 881 -2.88 1.44 28.17
C LYS A 881 -3.69 0.41 28.94
N GLY A 882 -4.99 0.32 28.68
CA GLY A 882 -5.92 -0.57 29.39
C GLY A 882 -6.68 -1.52 28.47
N THR A 883 -7.19 -2.60 29.06
CA THR A 883 -8.02 -3.60 28.34
C THR A 883 -9.32 -3.00 27.81
N ALA A 884 -9.98 -2.12 28.57
CA ALA A 884 -11.20 -1.46 28.12
C ALA A 884 -10.96 -0.54 26.90
N GLU A 885 -9.86 0.21 26.91
CA GLU A 885 -9.43 1.04 25.77
C GLU A 885 -9.12 0.15 24.56
N ALA A 886 -8.40 -0.95 24.78
CA ALA A 886 -8.09 -1.92 23.73
C ALA A 886 -9.34 -2.54 23.10
N LYS A 887 -10.37 -2.90 23.89
CA LYS A 887 -11.65 -3.38 23.36
C LYS A 887 -12.36 -2.32 22.52
N SER A 888 -12.36 -1.05 22.95
CA SER A 888 -12.94 0.04 22.17
C SER A 888 -12.16 0.32 20.89
N ALA A 889 -10.82 0.21 20.92
CA ALA A 889 -9.98 0.40 19.74
C ALA A 889 -10.11 -0.76 18.74
N LEU A 890 -10.23 -2.01 19.21
CA LEU A 890 -10.46 -3.18 18.35
C LEU A 890 -11.77 -3.04 17.56
N ALA A 891 -12.80 -2.43 18.15
CA ALA A 891 -14.07 -2.17 17.47
C ALA A 891 -13.96 -1.18 16.28
N LEU A 892 -12.86 -0.44 16.16
CA LEU A 892 -12.57 0.40 14.97
C LEU A 892 -11.84 -0.38 13.86
N LEU A 893 -11.25 -1.53 14.20
CA LEU A 893 -10.50 -2.39 13.28
C LEU A 893 -11.35 -3.53 12.73
N ARG A 894 -12.28 -4.06 13.54
CA ARG A 894 -13.10 -5.23 13.21
C ARG A 894 -14.49 -5.12 13.82
N GLU A 895 -15.45 -5.75 13.18
CA GLU A 895 -16.81 -5.87 13.69
C GLU A 895 -16.86 -6.89 14.83
N ARG A 896 -17.62 -6.56 15.89
CA ARG A 896 -17.75 -7.42 17.08
C ARG A 896 -18.69 -8.60 16.87
N SER A 897 -19.63 -8.52 15.92
CA SER A 897 -20.73 -9.48 15.74
C SER A 897 -20.27 -10.92 15.57
N ASP A 898 -19.03 -11.14 15.12
CA ASP A 898 -18.56 -12.45 14.65
C ASP A 898 -17.65 -13.16 15.66
N SER A 899 -17.45 -12.59 16.86
CA SER A 899 -16.50 -13.10 17.87
C SER A 899 -17.17 -13.42 19.19
N ASN A 900 -16.78 -14.53 19.83
CA ASN A 900 -17.17 -14.77 21.22
C ASN A 900 -16.37 -13.86 22.18
N GLU A 901 -16.85 -13.69 23.43
CA GLU A 901 -16.24 -12.74 24.37
C GLU A 901 -14.78 -13.08 24.72
N GLY A 902 -14.43 -14.36 24.86
CA GLY A 902 -13.07 -14.79 25.18
C GLY A 902 -12.08 -14.52 24.04
N GLU A 903 -12.51 -14.73 22.80
CA GLU A 903 -11.74 -14.45 21.60
C GLU A 903 -11.54 -12.95 21.38
N TRP A 904 -12.61 -12.15 21.53
CA TRP A 904 -12.52 -10.70 21.44
C TRP A 904 -11.54 -10.13 22.48
N ASP A 905 -11.52 -10.71 23.68
CA ASP A 905 -10.59 -10.34 24.73
C ASP A 905 -9.13 -10.71 24.40
N ALA A 906 -8.92 -11.85 23.76
CA ALA A 906 -7.60 -12.27 23.27
C ALA A 906 -7.09 -11.34 22.15
N LEU A 907 -7.95 -10.98 21.20
CA LEU A 907 -7.63 -10.03 20.13
C LEU A 907 -7.34 -8.64 20.68
N ALA A 908 -8.15 -8.15 21.63
CA ALA A 908 -7.94 -6.85 22.26
C ALA A 908 -6.62 -6.83 23.06
N LYS A 909 -6.23 -7.95 23.69
CA LYS A 909 -4.96 -8.05 24.41
C LYS A 909 -3.75 -7.80 23.50
N ARG A 910 -3.81 -8.18 22.22
CA ARG A 910 -2.74 -7.92 21.24
C ARG A 910 -2.46 -6.42 21.06
N LEU A 911 -3.44 -5.53 21.30
CA LEU A 911 -3.27 -4.06 21.22
C LEU A 911 -2.56 -3.44 22.43
N LEU A 912 -2.19 -4.24 23.44
CA LEU A 912 -1.46 -3.78 24.62
C LEU A 912 0.06 -3.81 24.37
N PRO A 913 0.87 -3.12 25.21
CA PRO A 913 2.32 -3.22 25.14
C PRO A 913 2.84 -4.63 25.46
N PHE A 914 4.03 -4.98 24.94
CA PHE A 914 4.72 -6.24 25.25
C PHE A 914 4.85 -6.52 26.75
N THR A 915 5.06 -5.48 27.57
CA THR A 915 5.16 -5.58 29.04
C THR A 915 3.85 -6.04 29.71
N LYS A 916 2.72 -5.96 29.00
CA LYS A 916 1.41 -6.45 29.43
C LYS A 916 0.95 -7.69 28.64
N GLY A 917 1.85 -8.30 27.86
CA GLY A 917 1.58 -9.46 27.04
C GLY A 917 0.72 -9.19 25.80
N GLY A 918 0.79 -7.97 25.25
CA GLY A 918 0.32 -7.67 23.89
C GLY A 918 1.48 -7.61 22.89
N ASP A 919 1.18 -7.15 21.67
CA ASP A 919 2.08 -7.26 20.50
C ASP A 919 2.67 -5.91 20.07
N LEU A 920 2.27 -4.80 20.70
CA LEU A 920 2.62 -3.46 20.21
C LEU A 920 3.80 -2.84 20.98
N GLY A 921 4.76 -2.31 20.22
CA GLY A 921 5.88 -1.50 20.70
C GLY A 921 5.75 -0.01 20.33
N ASN A 922 6.78 0.78 20.63
CA ASN A 922 6.84 2.17 20.17
C ASN A 922 7.00 2.21 18.65
N GLY A 923 6.24 3.07 17.97
CA GLY A 923 6.26 3.16 16.51
C GLY A 923 5.56 1.98 15.81
N VAL A 924 4.97 1.04 16.55
CA VAL A 924 4.19 -0.07 16.02
C VAL A 924 2.70 0.23 16.20
N CYS A 925 1.92 0.05 15.15
CA CYS A 925 0.47 0.21 15.18
C CYS A 925 -0.22 -0.93 14.43
N VAL A 926 -1.53 -1.05 14.60
CA VAL A 926 -2.37 -1.88 13.75
C VAL A 926 -3.11 -0.96 12.80
N MET A 927 -2.95 -1.17 11.49
CA MET A 927 -3.61 -0.40 10.46
C MET A 927 -4.82 -1.19 9.95
N ARG A 928 -5.99 -0.55 9.89
CA ARG A 928 -7.08 -0.92 8.99
C ARG A 928 -7.04 0.00 7.77
N ASP A 929 -6.86 -0.55 6.58
CA ASP A 929 -6.85 0.24 5.35
C ASP A 929 -8.26 0.44 4.76
N VAL A 930 -8.33 1.16 3.65
CA VAL A 930 -9.59 1.47 2.94
C VAL A 930 -10.34 0.22 2.45
N ASP A 931 -9.63 -0.89 2.23
CA ASP A 931 -10.18 -2.19 1.80
C ASP A 931 -10.58 -3.06 3.00
N ASN A 932 -10.55 -2.51 4.22
CA ASN A 932 -10.78 -3.19 5.48
C ASN A 932 -9.77 -4.33 5.75
N ARG A 933 -8.61 -4.32 5.11
CA ARG A 933 -7.51 -5.23 5.49
C ARG A 933 -6.90 -4.71 6.78
N VAL A 934 -6.51 -5.62 7.67
CA VAL A 934 -5.87 -5.27 8.95
C VAL A 934 -4.55 -5.99 9.07
N SER A 935 -3.51 -5.26 9.46
CA SER A 935 -2.23 -5.85 9.83
C SER A 935 -1.44 -4.96 10.78
N VAL A 936 -0.45 -5.55 11.45
CA VAL A 936 0.50 -4.84 12.31
C VAL A 936 1.57 -4.17 11.44
N VAL A 937 1.76 -2.87 11.62
CA VAL A 937 2.66 -2.01 10.85
C VAL A 937 3.69 -1.36 11.77
N GLN A 938 4.96 -1.54 11.44
CA GLN A 938 6.07 -0.72 11.94
C GLN A 938 6.08 0.57 11.14
N VAL A 939 5.73 1.69 11.78
CA VAL A 939 5.87 3.01 11.18
C VAL A 939 7.36 3.34 11.10
N ASP A 940 7.79 3.81 9.93
CA ASP A 940 9.14 4.25 9.68
C ASP A 940 9.14 5.62 9.01
N GLN A 941 9.83 6.56 9.62
CA GLN A 941 9.99 7.91 9.10
C GLN A 941 11.05 8.00 8.02
N MET A 942 11.87 6.94 7.88
CA MET A 942 12.92 6.68 6.90
C MET A 942 14.05 7.71 6.90
N LEU A 943 13.74 8.99 6.79
CA LEU A 943 14.69 10.10 6.73
C LEU A 943 15.03 10.58 8.14
N VAL A 944 16.33 10.66 8.44
CA VAL A 944 16.85 11.13 9.74
C VAL A 944 16.37 12.54 10.05
N GLU A 945 16.25 13.39 9.03
CA GLU A 945 15.77 14.76 9.15
C GLU A 945 14.30 14.82 9.59
N ILE A 946 13.44 13.96 9.01
CA ILE A 946 12.02 13.85 9.40
C ILE A 946 11.93 13.27 10.81
N ALA A 947 12.71 12.24 11.13
CA ALA A 947 12.75 11.65 12.46
C ALA A 947 13.14 12.68 13.52
N ASN A 948 14.23 13.44 13.30
CA ASN A 948 14.68 14.50 14.21
C ASN A 948 13.64 15.64 14.34
N ALA A 949 13.00 16.02 13.23
CA ALA A 949 11.95 17.04 13.23
C ALA A 949 10.72 16.59 14.04
N SER A 950 10.44 15.30 14.02
CA SER A 950 9.26 14.70 14.65
C SER A 950 9.47 14.25 16.11
N GLU A 951 10.67 14.41 16.65
CA GLU A 951 10.99 14.01 18.02
C GLU A 951 10.29 14.96 19.01
N THR A 952 9.21 14.49 19.62
CA THR A 952 8.37 15.28 20.54
C THR A 952 8.75 15.09 22.01
N ASN A 953 9.64 14.15 22.33
CA ASN A 953 10.08 13.95 23.70
C ASN A 953 11.01 15.08 24.16
N ALA A 954 10.54 15.85 25.14
CA ALA A 954 11.22 17.04 25.66
C ALA A 954 12.65 16.80 26.19
N THR A 955 13.01 15.57 26.57
CA THR A 955 14.35 15.27 27.08
C THR A 955 15.39 15.05 25.99
N ILE A 956 14.96 14.64 24.79
CA ILE A 956 15.85 14.24 23.68
C ILE A 956 15.67 15.09 22.44
N SER A 957 14.55 15.81 22.29
CA SER A 957 14.26 16.64 21.11
C SER A 957 15.33 17.69 20.86
N ALA A 958 15.85 18.33 21.90
CA ALA A 958 16.93 19.31 21.76
C ALA A 958 18.23 18.69 21.21
N HIS A 959 18.51 17.42 21.56
CA HIS A 959 19.67 16.71 21.04
C HIS A 959 19.43 16.29 19.58
N ALA A 960 18.27 15.72 19.27
CA ALA A 960 17.89 15.35 17.90
C ALA A 960 17.95 16.56 16.96
N GLN A 961 17.37 17.69 17.39
CA GLN A 961 17.31 18.96 16.65
C GLN A 961 18.61 19.77 16.68
N SER A 962 19.67 19.26 17.32
CA SER A 962 21.01 19.84 17.20
C SER A 962 21.72 19.43 15.91
N THR A 963 21.20 18.40 15.23
CA THR A 963 21.72 17.91 13.95
C THR A 963 21.48 18.94 12.85
N PRO A 964 22.51 19.33 12.07
CA PRO A 964 22.32 20.21 10.92
C PRO A 964 21.38 19.59 9.88
N ILE A 965 20.53 20.41 9.27
CA ILE A 965 19.68 20.02 8.14
C ILE A 965 20.19 20.69 6.86
N SER A 966 20.18 19.96 5.73
CA SER A 966 20.53 20.52 4.42
C SER A 966 19.30 21.06 3.69
N ALA A 967 19.49 22.13 2.94
CA ALA A 967 18.50 22.62 1.97
C ALA A 967 18.42 21.75 0.72
N ASP A 968 19.47 20.97 0.42
CA ASP A 968 19.47 19.99 -0.66
C ASP A 968 18.96 18.63 -0.14
N ALA A 969 17.84 18.19 -0.70
CA ALA A 969 17.25 16.89 -0.39
C ALA A 969 18.18 15.70 -0.72
N MET A 970 19.16 15.89 -1.61
CA MET A 970 20.17 14.86 -1.89
C MET A 970 21.10 14.57 -0.72
N ASP A 971 21.27 15.52 0.21
CA ASP A 971 22.12 15.32 1.40
C ASP A 971 21.37 14.63 2.54
N TRP A 972 20.05 14.48 2.42
CA TRP A 972 19.24 13.85 3.47
C TRP A 972 19.56 12.35 3.57
N SER A 973 19.55 11.85 4.80
CA SER A 973 20.05 10.51 5.13
C SER A 973 18.90 9.54 5.42
N ILE A 974 18.96 8.34 4.83
CA ILE A 974 18.03 7.25 5.15
C ILE A 974 18.56 6.42 6.32
N ASN A 975 17.67 6.10 7.25
CA ASN A 975 17.85 5.13 8.31
C ASN A 975 17.19 3.80 7.91
N PRO A 976 17.95 2.75 7.55
CA PRO A 976 17.38 1.50 7.07
C PRO A 976 16.95 0.55 8.20
N LEU A 977 17.15 0.91 9.48
CA LEU A 977 17.00 -0.02 10.60
C LEU A 977 15.62 -0.66 10.70
N ALA A 978 14.54 0.10 10.49
CA ALA A 978 13.19 -0.45 10.59
C ALA A 978 12.91 -1.45 9.45
N ARG A 979 13.30 -1.11 8.21
CA ARG A 979 13.26 -2.03 7.07
C ARG A 979 14.04 -3.30 7.39
N ASP A 980 15.31 -3.18 7.76
CA ASP A 980 16.20 -4.32 7.97
C ASP A 980 15.75 -5.20 9.16
N HIS A 981 15.06 -4.62 10.15
CA HIS A 981 14.49 -5.36 11.27
C HIS A 981 13.35 -6.30 10.87
N VAL A 982 12.48 -5.87 9.95
CA VAL A 982 11.31 -6.65 9.50
C VAL A 982 11.56 -7.39 8.18
N ARG A 983 12.70 -7.13 7.53
CA ARG A 983 13.06 -7.72 6.24
C ARG A 983 13.27 -9.23 6.39
N SER A 984 12.59 -10.00 5.56
CA SER A 984 12.72 -11.45 5.45
C SER A 984 12.96 -11.84 3.99
N GLY A 985 13.39 -13.08 3.74
CA GLY A 985 13.49 -13.59 2.37
C GLY A 985 14.70 -13.12 1.55
N VAL A 986 15.58 -12.27 2.09
CA VAL A 986 16.81 -11.82 1.42
C VAL A 986 18.02 -12.17 2.28
N SER A 987 19.01 -12.87 1.71
CA SER A 987 20.24 -13.18 2.44
C SER A 987 21.08 -11.91 2.64
N THR A 988 21.22 -11.48 3.88
CA THR A 988 21.97 -10.27 4.28
C THR A 988 23.48 -10.39 4.06
N LYS A 989 23.99 -11.59 3.76
CA LYS A 989 25.43 -11.83 3.53
C LYS A 989 25.94 -11.44 2.15
N ALA A 990 25.07 -11.07 1.21
CA ALA A 990 25.48 -10.78 -0.18
C ALA A 990 25.56 -9.27 -0.51
N ILE A 991 25.17 -8.36 0.39
CA ILE A 991 25.07 -6.92 0.10
C ILE A 991 26.04 -6.06 0.94
N ALA A 992 26.79 -6.63 1.88
CA ALA A 992 27.89 -5.93 2.53
C ALA A 992 29.00 -6.90 2.91
N VAL A 993 30.16 -6.78 2.25
CA VAL A 993 31.46 -6.38 2.85
C VAL A 993 32.50 -6.51 1.73
N ALA A 994 32.86 -5.37 1.13
CA ALA A 994 34.25 -5.11 0.80
C ALA A 994 34.95 -4.74 2.11
N ASP A 995 36.02 -5.46 2.45
CA ASP A 995 36.97 -5.22 3.54
C ASP A 995 36.44 -4.60 4.85
N VAL A 996 36.21 -5.47 5.83
CA VAL A 996 36.65 -5.22 7.20
C VAL A 996 37.27 -6.51 7.72
N ASP A 997 38.60 -6.58 7.61
CA ASP A 997 39.43 -7.36 8.51
C ASP A 997 39.10 -6.90 9.93
N ASP A 998 38.35 -7.70 10.69
CA ASP A 998 38.34 -7.59 12.14
C ASP A 998 38.93 -8.85 12.77
N HIS A 999 40.22 -8.66 13.02
CA HIS A 999 41.07 -9.39 13.92
C HIS A 999 40.42 -9.73 15.27
N HIS A 1000 40.89 -10.87 15.80
CA HIS A 1000 40.91 -11.32 17.20
C HIS A 1000 39.61 -11.95 17.71
N SER A 1001 39.60 -13.13 18.35
CA SER A 1001 40.69 -13.91 18.95
C SER A 1001 40.16 -15.29 19.32
N TYR A 1002 40.97 -16.33 19.15
CA TYR A 1002 41.17 -17.31 20.21
C TYR A 1002 42.64 -17.70 20.24
N GLU A 1003 43.27 -17.45 21.39
CA GLU A 1003 44.64 -17.83 21.73
C GLU A 1003 44.82 -19.35 21.64
N PHE A 1004 45.79 -19.78 20.84
CA PHE A 1004 46.61 -20.96 21.09
C PHE A 1004 48.01 -20.66 20.54
N ASP A 1005 48.80 -19.99 21.37
CA ASP A 1005 50.25 -20.08 21.32
C ASP A 1005 50.63 -21.52 21.67
N ASP A 1006 51.16 -22.24 20.68
CA ASP A 1006 52.21 -23.26 20.79
C ASP A 1006 52.27 -24.00 19.46
N PHE A 1007 53.22 -23.66 18.58
CA PHE A 1007 53.86 -24.54 17.57
C PHE A 1007 54.82 -23.79 16.61
N ALA A 1008 55.20 -22.53 16.90
CA ALA A 1008 56.19 -21.79 16.11
C ALA A 1008 57.66 -22.06 16.52
N GLU A 1009 57.92 -22.80 17.60
CA GLU A 1009 59.28 -23.19 18.01
C GLU A 1009 59.83 -24.45 17.30
N LEU A 1010 59.13 -25.03 16.32
CA LEU A 1010 59.58 -26.25 15.62
C LEU A 1010 60.09 -26.04 14.18
N LEU A 1011 60.22 -24.79 13.70
CA LEU A 1011 60.83 -24.49 12.40
C LEU A 1011 62.04 -23.54 12.48
N SER A 1012 62.64 -23.40 13.66
CA SER A 1012 64.02 -22.92 13.79
C SER A 1012 64.96 -24.05 14.22
N ASN A 1013 65.09 -25.06 13.34
CA ASN A 1013 66.33 -25.79 13.03
C ASN A 1013 66.16 -26.58 11.73
#